data_AF-A0A3M7E6I1-F1
#
_entry.id   AF-A0A3M7E6I1-F1
#
_cell.length_a   1.000
_cell.length_b   1.000
_cell.length_c   1.000
_cell.angle_alpha   90.00
_cell.angle_beta   90.00
_cell.angle_gamma   90.00
#
_symmetry.space_group_name_H-M   'P 1'
#
loop_
_entity.id
_entity.type
_entity.pdbx_description
1 polymer ?
#
loop_
_entity_poly.entity_id
_entity_poly.type
_entity_poly.pdbx_seq_one_letter_code
_entity_poly.pdbx_strand_id
1 'polypeptide(L)'
;MRIRVLPTLDPQIAAAPSLTPTIYDDSAPDPQQCPGYKASNVEEKSNGFSADLNIAGPNCQAFGNDIAALTLEVQYQTKHRLNVKIHPRYISESNYTTYMLSPDLVMQPEADGETTMDNSDLNFTWSNSPSFQFKITRTSTDEELFSTYGHVIVFEDQFIELKTNMVDDYNVYGLAENIHDWRLGNNHTQTFYAVDAGNTVDGNVYSMIPWYQETRYHGEGEPTTAHGVYARNAHGQEWLLRNQSITYRTIGGSFDLYFLSGQEEGDESGKSSALTTIKQFTNGCVGAPAMQQYWTFGYHQARWGYENVSVVQEVVDTFREFDIPLECFWSDLDIYYLYRDFTNNEVTYPVPEIQDFLAGLHADNQHYVPIVDSNIYAPNPQNASDAYDPYTRGADLGTFIRDPTTGDHAANVDTIDFYFGANWPGFSVWADWLIPSSQSWWSSELARWHNITPFDGVWIDLSEPSSFCVGSCGNGRLDENPVHPPFILPGGPLQEDYRYPDGFNVTNATAAASASSASASQASAQSANPVLPPVTTTSRGRTEPTPGVRHLSFPPYVLNSVQAGHSLLKGTVAPNATHNDASNTTEYAMHNLFGLQISNATYHALLDIFPGKRPFTVGRSVFAGSGRTTAHWGGDNTSTWGSMFLSISQALTFMMSGIPMFGPDVCGFAGNADFQLCARWMELGAFFPFYRNHNVKSTLSQEPYIWSSVAEASRRAMGVRYSLLTYMYTLFYYAHTEGATVMRALNWEFPEEQSLVGTYSQFMLGPSILVTPVLEPNVETVRGVFPGIGEGENWYDWYTLEAVEAQPGENVTMSAPLEHINVHVRGGSILALQEPGYTTAETKQNPYSIVVAPDVNGCASGSLYLDDGESLVQEATKMVEFTYKDGCLYASVKGSYHVAPPLANVTIAGMHEMPKHMSMKIHGQECETGRVGMKHEQGVLRMTGFEQFTGYGAWEGDMEMKMWN
;
A
#
# COMPACT_ATOMS: atom_id res chain seq x y z
N MET A 1 -6.61 27.82 35.39
CA MET A 1 -6.66 26.42 35.90
C MET A 1 -5.24 25.97 36.14
N ARG A 2 -4.93 25.33 37.28
CA ARG A 2 -3.63 24.65 37.44
C ARG A 2 -3.67 23.43 36.52
N ILE A 3 -2.98 23.47 35.40
CA ILE A 3 -2.79 22.33 34.49
C ILE A 3 -2.17 21.22 35.36
N ARG A 4 -2.94 20.16 35.62
CA ARG A 4 -2.38 18.96 36.24
C ARG A 4 -1.50 18.36 35.16
N VAL A 5 -0.18 18.49 35.31
CA VAL A 5 0.78 17.86 34.40
C VAL A 5 0.52 16.36 34.49
N LEU A 6 0.03 15.76 33.41
CA LEU A 6 -0.13 14.31 33.34
C LEU A 6 1.26 13.68 33.41
N PRO A 7 1.46 12.63 34.22
CA PRO A 7 2.77 12.00 34.35
C PRO A 7 3.13 11.25 33.07
N THR A 8 4.38 11.37 32.63
CA THR A 8 4.98 10.53 31.59
C THR A 8 5.33 9.16 32.18
N LEU A 9 4.99 8.07 31.47
CA LEU A 9 5.40 6.73 31.88
C LEU A 9 6.93 6.60 31.94
N ASP A 10 7.42 5.78 32.86
CA ASP A 10 8.85 5.44 32.92
C ASP A 10 9.27 4.72 31.63
N PRO A 11 10.28 5.22 30.87
CA PRO A 11 10.79 4.58 29.66
C PRO A 11 11.16 3.10 29.84
N GLN A 12 11.51 2.66 31.05
CA GLN A 12 11.84 1.27 31.33
C GLN A 12 10.68 0.30 31.05
N ILE A 13 9.44 0.78 31.00
CA ILE A 13 8.28 -0.03 30.61
C ILE A 13 8.40 -0.56 29.17
N ALA A 14 9.22 0.07 28.35
CA ALA A 14 9.50 -0.33 26.97
C ALA A 14 10.77 -1.19 26.84
N ALA A 15 11.40 -1.63 27.95
CA ALA A 15 12.63 -2.40 27.91
C ALA A 15 12.37 -3.87 27.50
N ALA A 16 12.76 -4.24 26.27
CA ALA A 16 12.81 -5.62 25.80
C ALA A 16 14.27 -6.10 25.82
N PRO A 17 14.56 -7.39 26.06
CA PRO A 17 15.92 -7.89 25.95
C PRO A 17 16.41 -7.83 24.50
N SER A 18 17.69 -7.54 24.32
CA SER A 18 18.33 -7.57 23.00
C SER A 18 18.69 -9.01 22.63
N LEU A 19 18.26 -9.45 21.45
CA LEU A 19 18.51 -10.75 20.86
C LEU A 19 19.46 -10.60 19.66
N THR A 20 20.27 -11.62 19.38
CA THR A 20 21.04 -11.69 18.14
C THR A 20 20.17 -12.32 17.06
N PRO A 21 19.88 -11.64 15.93
CA PRO A 21 19.17 -12.24 14.81
C PRO A 21 19.89 -13.48 14.30
N THR A 22 19.14 -14.54 13.97
CA THR A 22 19.73 -15.83 13.61
C THR A 22 20.59 -15.74 12.35
N ILE A 23 20.28 -14.85 11.40
CA ILE A 23 21.09 -14.62 10.20
C ILE A 23 22.47 -14.00 10.47
N TYR A 24 22.68 -13.46 11.66
CA TYR A 24 23.95 -12.87 12.10
C TYR A 24 24.60 -13.69 13.22
N ASP A 25 24.04 -14.86 13.56
CA ASP A 25 24.56 -15.75 14.58
C ASP A 25 25.37 -16.89 13.95
N ASP A 26 26.70 -16.77 13.96
CA ASP A 26 27.62 -17.79 13.44
C ASP A 26 27.53 -19.13 14.20
N SER A 27 26.89 -19.17 15.38
CA SER A 27 26.66 -20.39 16.16
C SER A 27 25.31 -21.05 15.89
N ALA A 28 24.45 -20.43 15.08
CA ALA A 28 23.15 -20.97 14.75
C ALA A 28 23.26 -22.29 13.95
N PRO A 29 22.41 -23.29 14.24
CA PRO A 29 22.34 -24.52 13.43
C PRO A 29 22.04 -24.20 11.96
N ASP A 30 22.68 -24.93 11.04
CA ASP A 30 22.35 -24.90 9.61
C ASP A 30 21.20 -25.89 9.32
N PRO A 31 19.97 -25.41 9.02
CA PRO A 31 18.85 -26.32 8.75
C PRO A 31 19.07 -27.17 7.50
N GLN A 32 19.96 -26.78 6.60
CA GLN A 32 20.27 -27.58 5.42
C GLN A 32 21.08 -28.85 5.72
N GLN A 33 21.52 -29.05 6.98
CA GLN A 33 22.08 -30.32 7.48
C GLN A 33 21.03 -31.29 8.03
N CYS A 34 19.76 -30.88 8.11
CA CYS A 34 18.66 -31.72 8.57
C CYS A 34 18.37 -32.87 7.57
N PRO A 35 17.71 -33.96 7.99
CA PRO A 35 17.50 -35.12 7.12
C PRO A 35 16.50 -34.88 5.97
N GLY A 36 15.66 -33.84 6.06
CA GLY A 36 14.53 -33.63 5.16
C GLY A 36 13.44 -34.69 5.30
N TYR A 37 12.59 -34.83 4.28
CA TYR A 37 11.45 -35.74 4.26
C TYR A 37 11.53 -36.75 3.11
N LYS A 38 10.67 -37.78 3.10
CA LYS A 38 10.42 -38.66 1.96
C LYS A 38 8.92 -38.80 1.73
N ALA A 39 8.51 -38.66 0.47
CA ALA A 39 7.16 -38.90 0.02
C ALA A 39 6.84 -40.40 -0.10
N SER A 40 5.63 -40.77 0.27
CA SER A 40 5.07 -42.13 0.22
C SER A 40 3.55 -42.02 0.08
N ASN A 41 2.86 -43.15 -0.14
CA ASN A 41 1.38 -43.19 -0.23
C ASN A 41 0.81 -42.11 -1.16
N VAL A 42 1.33 -42.04 -2.38
CA VAL A 42 0.87 -41.05 -3.37
C VAL A 42 -0.53 -41.42 -3.85
N GLU A 43 -1.46 -40.49 -3.71
CA GLU A 43 -2.86 -40.61 -4.11
C GLU A 43 -3.15 -39.61 -5.23
N GLU A 44 -3.28 -40.12 -6.45
CA GLU A 44 -3.59 -39.32 -7.64
C GLU A 44 -5.04 -38.79 -7.60
N LYS A 45 -5.21 -37.55 -8.04
CA LYS A 45 -6.49 -36.86 -8.24
C LYS A 45 -6.55 -36.34 -9.68
N SER A 46 -7.74 -36.01 -10.17
CA SER A 46 -7.87 -35.47 -11.53
C SER A 46 -7.13 -34.14 -11.73
N ASN A 47 -7.01 -33.34 -10.67
CA ASN A 47 -6.39 -32.03 -10.68
C ASN A 47 -5.10 -31.98 -9.84
N GLY A 48 -4.36 -33.09 -9.70
CA GLY A 48 -3.10 -33.14 -8.96
C GLY A 48 -2.97 -34.41 -8.13
N PHE A 49 -2.37 -34.34 -6.94
CA PHE A 49 -2.21 -35.50 -6.06
C PHE A 49 -1.98 -35.09 -4.61
N SER A 50 -2.08 -36.05 -3.69
CA SER A 50 -1.60 -35.91 -2.32
C SER A 50 -0.58 -37.00 -1.97
N ALA A 51 0.31 -36.72 -1.04
CA ALA A 51 1.31 -37.69 -0.59
C ALA A 51 1.65 -37.51 0.90
N ASP A 52 2.05 -38.62 1.51
CA ASP A 52 2.58 -38.63 2.86
C ASP A 52 4.07 -38.29 2.84
N LEU A 53 4.46 -37.16 3.43
CA LEU A 53 5.85 -36.84 3.73
C LEU A 53 6.19 -37.31 5.15
N ASN A 54 7.18 -38.20 5.29
CA ASN A 54 7.69 -38.65 6.58
C ASN A 54 9.17 -38.26 6.72
N ILE A 55 9.60 -37.85 7.91
CA ILE A 55 10.98 -37.41 8.14
C ILE A 55 11.98 -38.52 7.73
N ALA A 56 13.02 -38.15 7.00
CA ALA A 56 13.92 -39.11 6.34
C ALA A 56 15.05 -39.63 7.25
N GLY A 57 15.14 -39.15 8.49
CA GLY A 57 16.21 -39.43 9.43
C GLY A 57 15.86 -39.00 10.86
N PRO A 58 16.85 -38.92 11.77
CA PRO A 58 16.63 -38.47 13.14
C PRO A 58 16.23 -36.99 13.19
N ASN A 59 15.43 -36.62 14.19
CA ASN A 59 15.03 -35.24 14.46
C ASN A 59 16.24 -34.29 14.48
N CYS A 60 16.14 -33.19 13.75
CA CYS A 60 17.19 -32.20 13.60
C CYS A 60 17.21 -31.19 14.76
N GLN A 61 16.01 -30.77 15.17
CA GLN A 61 15.77 -29.77 16.21
C GLN A 61 16.61 -28.50 16.02
N ALA A 62 16.67 -27.97 14.80
CA ALA A 62 17.47 -26.79 14.48
C ALA A 62 16.94 -25.58 15.27
N PHE A 63 15.62 -25.34 15.22
CA PHE A 63 14.95 -24.21 15.85
C PHE A 63 13.56 -24.57 16.44
N GLY A 64 13.30 -25.86 16.68
CA GLY A 64 12.00 -26.32 17.16
C GLY A 64 11.94 -27.83 17.30
N ASN A 65 10.73 -28.35 17.46
CA ASN A 65 10.45 -29.78 17.47
C ASN A 65 10.04 -30.24 16.07
N ASP A 66 10.80 -31.16 15.46
CA ASP A 66 10.49 -31.70 14.13
C ASP A 66 9.10 -32.35 14.07
N ILE A 67 8.37 -32.09 12.99
CA ILE A 67 7.06 -32.68 12.73
C ILE A 67 7.23 -33.95 11.89
N ALA A 68 7.22 -35.13 12.54
CA ALA A 68 7.55 -36.39 11.88
C ALA A 68 6.69 -36.78 10.66
N ALA A 69 5.45 -36.27 10.57
CA ALA A 69 4.46 -36.64 9.56
C ALA A 69 3.73 -35.42 8.99
N LEU A 70 3.93 -35.14 7.70
CA LEU A 70 3.29 -34.05 6.96
C LEU A 70 2.46 -34.59 5.78
N THR A 71 1.46 -33.84 5.37
CA THR A 71 0.74 -34.05 4.12
C THR A 71 1.27 -33.07 3.07
N LEU A 72 1.59 -33.58 1.89
CA LEU A 72 1.77 -32.80 0.67
C LEU A 72 0.47 -32.85 -0.13
N GLU A 73 -0.01 -31.69 -0.56
CA GLU A 73 -1.08 -31.54 -1.53
C GLU A 73 -0.58 -30.71 -2.71
N VAL A 74 -0.73 -31.25 -3.92
CA VAL A 74 -0.47 -30.54 -5.17
C VAL A 74 -1.78 -30.41 -5.91
N GLN A 75 -2.17 -29.18 -6.23
CA GLN A 75 -3.41 -28.89 -6.92
C GLN A 75 -3.15 -27.98 -8.13
N TYR A 76 -3.47 -28.47 -9.31
CA TYR A 76 -3.62 -27.66 -10.52
C TYR A 76 -4.97 -26.95 -10.41
N GLN A 77 -4.96 -25.71 -9.91
CA GLN A 77 -6.19 -25.01 -9.52
C GLN A 77 -6.85 -24.32 -10.71
N THR A 78 -6.06 -23.63 -11.52
CA THR A 78 -6.50 -23.07 -12.80
C THR A 78 -5.41 -23.31 -13.82
N LYS A 79 -5.71 -23.13 -15.12
CA LYS A 79 -4.72 -23.26 -16.20
C LYS A 79 -3.40 -22.54 -15.89
N HIS A 80 -3.48 -21.41 -15.19
CA HIS A 80 -2.33 -20.54 -14.92
C HIS A 80 -1.84 -20.59 -13.46
N ARG A 81 -2.51 -21.36 -12.57
CA ARG A 81 -2.21 -21.40 -11.13
C ARG A 81 -2.09 -22.82 -10.59
N LEU A 82 -0.94 -23.09 -9.97
CA LEU A 82 -0.64 -24.35 -9.29
C LEU A 82 -0.40 -24.09 -7.79
N ASN A 83 -1.08 -24.83 -6.91
CA ASN A 83 -0.87 -24.77 -5.47
C ASN A 83 -0.05 -25.97 -4.99
N VAL A 84 0.93 -25.70 -4.10
CA VAL A 84 1.68 -26.71 -3.35
C VAL A 84 1.54 -26.41 -1.88
N LYS A 85 0.89 -27.31 -1.16
CA LYS A 85 0.65 -27.19 0.27
C LYS A 85 1.35 -28.30 1.03
N ILE A 86 2.14 -27.94 2.03
CA ILE A 86 2.79 -28.87 2.96
C ILE A 86 2.42 -28.45 4.38
N HIS A 87 1.75 -29.35 5.12
CA HIS A 87 1.27 -29.09 6.47
C HIS A 87 1.29 -30.35 7.33
N PRO A 88 1.21 -30.24 8.67
CA PRO A 88 1.13 -31.41 9.53
C PRO A 88 -0.04 -32.33 9.17
N ARG A 89 0.20 -33.64 9.13
CA ARG A 89 -0.84 -34.65 8.82
C ARG A 89 -1.83 -34.83 9.97
N TYR A 90 -1.34 -34.69 11.21
CA TYR A 90 -2.13 -34.91 12.42
C TYR A 90 -2.27 -33.62 13.21
N ILE A 91 -3.35 -32.89 12.95
CA ILE A 91 -3.76 -31.72 13.72
C ILE A 91 -4.99 -32.14 14.54
N SER A 92 -4.93 -31.99 15.85
CA SER A 92 -6.04 -32.25 16.77
C SER A 92 -6.12 -31.09 17.76
N GLU A 93 -7.27 -30.92 18.43
CA GLU A 93 -7.41 -29.94 19.53
C GLU A 93 -6.31 -30.12 20.59
N SER A 94 -5.86 -31.36 20.83
CA SER A 94 -4.77 -31.68 21.77
C SER A 94 -3.35 -31.44 21.24
N ASN A 95 -3.17 -31.13 19.94
CA ASN A 95 -1.88 -30.89 19.29
C ASN A 95 -1.92 -29.62 18.42
N TYR A 96 -2.73 -28.63 18.83
CA TYR A 96 -3.02 -27.36 18.16
C TYR A 96 -1.81 -26.40 18.07
N THR A 97 -0.60 -26.88 18.34
CA THR A 97 0.63 -26.07 18.36
C THR A 97 0.96 -25.44 17.00
N THR A 98 0.41 -25.97 15.91
CA THR A 98 0.55 -25.43 14.54
C THR A 98 -0.76 -24.79 14.09
N TYR A 99 -0.80 -23.45 14.07
CA TYR A 99 -1.93 -22.70 13.52
C TYR A 99 -1.94 -22.77 11.99
N MET A 100 -3.06 -23.20 11.42
CA MET A 100 -3.30 -23.18 9.97
C MET A 100 -4.16 -21.97 9.64
N LEU A 101 -3.69 -21.14 8.70
CA LEU A 101 -4.37 -19.90 8.34
C LEU A 101 -5.77 -20.18 7.77
N SER A 102 -6.82 -19.70 8.45
CA SER A 102 -8.21 -19.91 8.06
C SER A 102 -8.56 -19.21 6.74
N PRO A 103 -9.26 -19.88 5.80
CA PRO A 103 -9.77 -19.26 4.58
C PRO A 103 -10.74 -18.10 4.85
N ASP A 104 -11.37 -18.05 6.02
CA ASP A 104 -12.29 -16.97 6.42
C ASP A 104 -11.58 -15.65 6.74
N LEU A 105 -10.30 -15.72 7.14
CA LEU A 105 -9.49 -14.54 7.45
C LEU A 105 -8.73 -14.04 6.23
N VAL A 106 -8.07 -14.96 5.54
CA VAL A 106 -7.32 -14.68 4.33
C VAL A 106 -7.85 -15.63 3.27
N MET A 107 -8.34 -15.07 2.16
CA MET A 107 -8.86 -15.84 1.03
C MET A 107 -7.92 -17.01 0.69
N GLN A 108 -8.49 -18.20 0.55
CA GLN A 108 -7.79 -19.36 0.03
C GLN A 108 -8.27 -19.60 -1.40
N PRO A 109 -7.39 -19.51 -2.41
CA PRO A 109 -7.75 -19.76 -3.80
C PRO A 109 -8.26 -21.18 -4.01
N GLU A 110 -9.32 -21.30 -4.79
CA GLU A 110 -9.98 -22.57 -5.11
C GLU A 110 -9.63 -23.04 -6.53
N ALA A 111 -9.89 -24.33 -6.80
CA ALA A 111 -9.76 -24.89 -8.14
C ALA A 111 -11.00 -24.57 -9.00
N ASP A 112 -10.80 -24.37 -10.30
CA ASP A 112 -11.89 -24.13 -11.27
C ASP A 112 -12.73 -25.38 -11.58
N GLY A 113 -12.24 -26.57 -11.21
CA GLY A 113 -12.88 -27.85 -11.47
C GLY A 113 -12.68 -28.38 -12.89
N GLU A 114 -11.95 -27.67 -13.74
CA GLU A 114 -11.70 -27.99 -15.15
C GLU A 114 -10.22 -28.27 -15.44
N THR A 115 -9.32 -27.67 -14.65
CA THR A 115 -7.88 -27.80 -14.82
C THR A 115 -7.37 -29.14 -14.31
N THR A 116 -6.50 -29.76 -15.11
CA THR A 116 -5.78 -31.00 -14.82
C THR A 116 -4.29 -30.80 -15.08
N MET A 117 -3.48 -31.83 -14.80
CA MET A 117 -2.07 -31.83 -15.16
C MET A 117 -1.85 -31.69 -16.68
N ASP A 118 -2.78 -32.15 -17.51
CA ASP A 118 -2.61 -32.19 -18.98
C ASP A 118 -2.88 -30.85 -19.67
N ASN A 119 -3.59 -29.92 -19.02
CA ASN A 119 -3.99 -28.63 -19.61
C ASN A 119 -3.45 -27.40 -18.85
N SER A 120 -2.67 -27.60 -17.80
CA SER A 120 -2.01 -26.55 -17.03
C SER A 120 -0.76 -26.00 -17.73
N ASP A 121 -0.53 -24.69 -17.62
CA ASP A 121 0.68 -24.00 -18.06
C ASP A 121 1.90 -24.31 -17.17
N LEU A 122 1.65 -24.90 -16.01
CA LEU A 122 2.63 -25.27 -15.01
C LEU A 122 2.68 -26.78 -14.88
N ASN A 123 3.87 -27.32 -14.57
CA ASN A 123 4.07 -28.73 -14.30
C ASN A 123 4.83 -28.94 -12.98
N PHE A 124 4.40 -29.91 -12.17
CA PHE A 124 5.03 -30.29 -10.90
C PHE A 124 5.80 -31.59 -11.08
N THR A 125 7.08 -31.60 -10.73
CA THR A 125 7.88 -32.84 -10.68
C THR A 125 8.62 -32.96 -9.36
N TRP A 126 8.83 -34.20 -8.90
CA TRP A 126 9.47 -34.46 -7.60
C TRP A 126 10.34 -35.71 -7.59
N SER A 127 11.21 -35.81 -6.59
CA SER A 127 12.10 -36.94 -6.33
C SER A 127 12.27 -37.16 -4.84
N ASN A 128 12.54 -38.41 -4.43
CA ASN A 128 12.91 -38.79 -3.06
C ASN A 128 14.43 -38.96 -2.85
N SER A 129 15.24 -38.69 -3.88
CA SER A 129 16.69 -38.90 -3.84
C SER A 129 17.43 -37.55 -3.91
N PRO A 130 18.26 -37.18 -2.91
CA PRO A 130 18.54 -37.92 -1.67
C PRO A 130 17.41 -37.86 -0.61
N SER A 131 16.58 -36.82 -0.67
CA SER A 131 15.37 -36.59 0.12
C SER A 131 14.26 -36.05 -0.80
N PHE A 132 13.06 -35.81 -0.26
CA PHE A 132 11.96 -35.19 -0.98
C PHE A 132 12.35 -33.78 -1.43
N GLN A 133 12.28 -33.57 -2.73
CA GLN A 133 12.52 -32.31 -3.40
C GLN A 133 11.60 -32.22 -4.62
N PHE A 134 11.20 -31.01 -4.99
CA PHE A 134 10.31 -30.79 -6.11
C PHE A 134 10.74 -29.57 -6.92
N LYS A 135 10.18 -29.47 -8.12
CA LYS A 135 10.31 -28.29 -8.97
C LYS A 135 9.04 -28.04 -9.76
N ILE A 136 8.84 -26.77 -10.10
CA ILE A 136 7.79 -26.28 -10.98
C ILE A 136 8.43 -25.79 -12.28
N THR A 137 7.91 -26.26 -13.41
CA THR A 137 8.35 -25.82 -14.74
C THR A 137 7.19 -25.24 -15.53
N ARG A 138 7.48 -24.37 -16.49
CA ARG A 138 6.53 -23.95 -17.51
C ARG A 138 6.30 -25.08 -18.51
N THR A 139 5.06 -25.48 -18.75
CA THR A 139 4.71 -26.62 -19.61
C THR A 139 5.11 -26.39 -21.07
N SER A 140 5.00 -25.15 -21.57
CA SER A 140 5.26 -24.82 -22.98
C SER A 140 6.75 -24.77 -23.35
N THR A 141 7.64 -24.47 -22.40
CA THR A 141 9.07 -24.23 -22.67
C THR A 141 10.03 -25.08 -21.84
N ASP A 142 9.53 -25.88 -20.89
CA ASP A 142 10.30 -26.59 -19.87
C ASP A 142 11.17 -25.67 -18.96
N GLU A 143 10.91 -24.37 -18.96
CA GLU A 143 11.62 -23.40 -18.12
C GLU A 143 11.40 -23.72 -16.63
N GLU A 144 12.47 -23.88 -15.85
CA GLU A 144 12.42 -24.13 -14.41
C GLU A 144 12.14 -22.83 -13.65
N LEU A 145 10.95 -22.71 -13.06
CA LEU A 145 10.49 -21.50 -12.37
C LEU A 145 10.84 -21.55 -10.88
N PHE A 146 10.75 -22.74 -10.28
CA PHE A 146 11.01 -22.96 -8.86
C PHE A 146 11.57 -24.36 -8.64
N SER A 147 12.57 -24.53 -7.78
CA SER A 147 13.27 -25.80 -7.65
C SER A 147 13.96 -25.97 -6.30
N THR A 148 13.48 -26.91 -5.51
CA THR A 148 14.12 -27.28 -4.22
C THR A 148 15.20 -28.35 -4.40
N TYR A 149 15.58 -28.69 -5.64
CA TYR A 149 16.56 -29.72 -5.91
C TYR A 149 17.93 -29.36 -5.32
N GLY A 150 18.50 -30.28 -4.54
CA GLY A 150 19.77 -30.07 -3.85
C GLY A 150 19.64 -29.44 -2.46
N HIS A 151 18.42 -29.12 -2.02
CA HIS A 151 18.12 -28.57 -0.69
C HIS A 151 17.19 -29.51 0.08
N VAL A 152 17.17 -29.40 1.40
CA VAL A 152 16.25 -30.14 2.27
C VAL A 152 15.11 -29.25 2.75
N ILE A 153 13.89 -29.80 2.81
CA ILE A 153 12.74 -29.14 3.42
C ILE A 153 12.77 -29.42 4.92
N VAL A 154 12.74 -28.38 5.74
CA VAL A 154 12.70 -28.46 7.21
C VAL A 154 11.33 -28.03 7.70
N PHE A 155 10.76 -28.79 8.64
CA PHE A 155 9.45 -28.50 9.19
C PHE A 155 9.42 -28.85 10.68
N GLU A 156 9.39 -27.82 11.52
CA GLU A 156 9.34 -27.86 12.98
C GLU A 156 8.17 -26.99 13.47
N ASP A 157 7.77 -27.16 14.74
CA ASP A 157 6.63 -26.46 15.35
C ASP A 157 6.77 -24.92 15.46
N GLN A 158 7.99 -24.40 15.48
CA GLN A 158 8.31 -22.96 15.53
C GLN A 158 9.32 -22.52 14.45
N PHE A 159 9.57 -23.36 13.44
CA PHE A 159 10.47 -23.05 12.34
C PHE A 159 10.21 -23.97 11.14
N ILE A 160 9.98 -23.41 9.97
CA ILE A 160 9.97 -24.16 8.71
C ILE A 160 10.86 -23.44 7.69
N GLU A 161 11.62 -24.22 6.93
CA GLU A 161 12.51 -23.71 5.88
C GLU A 161 12.29 -24.44 4.56
N LEU A 162 12.20 -23.65 3.49
CA LEU A 162 12.21 -24.12 2.12
C LEU A 162 13.18 -23.26 1.32
N LYS A 163 14.01 -23.87 0.48
CA LYS A 163 14.97 -23.15 -0.37
C LYS A 163 14.77 -23.50 -1.83
N THR A 164 14.72 -22.48 -2.69
CA THR A 164 14.66 -22.63 -4.16
C THR A 164 15.94 -22.14 -4.81
N ASN A 165 16.36 -22.83 -5.87
CA ASN A 165 17.40 -22.35 -6.79
C ASN A 165 16.85 -21.19 -7.62
N MET A 166 17.73 -20.23 -7.93
CA MET A 166 17.45 -19.11 -8.83
C MET A 166 18.51 -19.05 -9.93
N VAL A 167 18.15 -18.46 -11.06
CA VAL A 167 19.11 -18.12 -12.13
C VAL A 167 20.10 -17.06 -11.66
N ASP A 168 21.26 -16.97 -12.30
CA ASP A 168 22.23 -15.92 -11.97
C ASP A 168 21.64 -14.53 -12.23
N ASP A 169 21.88 -13.59 -11.32
CA ASP A 169 21.40 -12.20 -11.40
C ASP A 169 19.88 -12.10 -11.68
N TYR A 170 19.07 -12.92 -11.00
CA TYR A 170 17.61 -12.90 -11.12
C TYR A 170 17.01 -11.50 -10.87
N ASN A 171 15.82 -11.26 -11.41
CA ASN A 171 15.10 -10.00 -11.28
C ASN A 171 13.81 -10.24 -10.52
N VAL A 172 13.84 -9.98 -9.21
CA VAL A 172 12.70 -10.19 -8.31
C VAL A 172 12.17 -8.84 -7.82
N TYR A 173 10.84 -8.72 -7.83
CA TYR A 173 10.06 -7.53 -7.45
C TYR A 173 8.94 -7.94 -6.50
N GLY A 174 8.51 -7.04 -5.62
CA GLY A 174 7.41 -7.26 -4.68
C GLY A 174 7.85 -7.36 -3.24
N LEU A 175 7.31 -8.33 -2.50
CA LEU A 175 7.56 -8.57 -1.07
C LEU A 175 7.21 -7.38 -0.18
N ALA A 176 6.07 -6.73 -0.45
CA ALA A 176 5.63 -5.62 0.37
C ALA A 176 5.43 -6.07 1.84
N GLU A 177 5.65 -5.20 2.82
CA GLU A 177 6.17 -3.86 2.65
C GLU A 177 7.67 -3.78 2.94
N ASN A 178 8.38 -3.07 2.06
CA ASN A 178 9.80 -2.78 2.22
C ASN A 178 10.11 -1.41 1.62
N ILE A 179 11.11 -0.74 2.20
CA ILE A 179 11.66 0.50 1.69
C ILE A 179 13.00 0.15 1.05
N HIS A 180 12.96 -0.17 -0.24
CA HIS A 180 14.10 -0.64 -1.01
C HIS A 180 14.00 -0.17 -2.47
N ASP A 181 15.06 -0.41 -3.23
CA ASP A 181 15.12 -0.24 -4.68
C ASP A 181 14.04 -1.10 -5.36
N TRP A 182 13.58 -0.68 -6.53
CA TRP A 182 12.54 -1.40 -7.26
C TRP A 182 12.89 -2.87 -7.53
N ARG A 183 14.11 -3.11 -8.01
CA ARG A 183 14.66 -4.47 -8.14
C ARG A 183 15.35 -4.82 -6.82
N LEU A 184 14.84 -5.83 -6.13
CA LEU A 184 15.33 -6.23 -4.79
C LEU A 184 16.76 -6.80 -4.79
N GLY A 185 17.30 -7.13 -5.97
CA GLY A 185 18.62 -7.72 -6.11
C GLY A 185 18.73 -9.11 -5.48
N ASN A 186 19.97 -9.52 -5.21
CA ASN A 186 20.31 -10.87 -4.75
C ASN A 186 21.16 -10.89 -3.47
N ASN A 187 21.08 -9.80 -2.69
CA ASN A 187 21.69 -9.67 -1.36
C ASN A 187 20.75 -8.91 -0.43
N HIS A 188 19.49 -9.33 -0.40
CA HIS A 188 18.42 -8.71 0.40
C HIS A 188 17.89 -9.71 1.42
N THR A 189 17.47 -9.22 2.58
CA THR A 189 16.76 -10.01 3.58
C THR A 189 15.44 -9.32 3.87
N GLN A 190 14.35 -9.92 3.40
CA GLN A 190 13.02 -9.43 3.69
C GLN A 190 12.51 -10.03 4.99
N THR A 191 12.40 -9.21 6.03
CA THR A 191 11.71 -9.60 7.26
C THR A 191 10.22 -9.26 7.15
N PHE A 192 9.35 -10.20 7.50
CA PHE A 192 7.89 -10.02 7.56
C PHE A 192 7.44 -10.11 9.02
N TYR A 193 7.25 -8.95 9.64
CA TYR A 193 6.65 -8.81 10.96
C TYR A 193 6.18 -7.36 11.10
N ALA A 194 4.88 -7.12 11.10
CA ALA A 194 4.28 -5.79 11.13
C ALA A 194 4.74 -5.04 12.40
N VAL A 195 5.37 -3.89 12.28
CA VAL A 195 5.80 -3.08 13.41
C VAL A 195 5.69 -1.61 13.08
N ASP A 196 5.45 -0.83 14.14
CA ASP A 196 5.51 0.61 14.07
C ASP A 196 6.96 1.08 13.93
N ALA A 197 7.40 1.26 12.68
CA ALA A 197 8.74 1.71 12.33
C ALA A 197 8.70 2.63 11.11
N GLY A 198 9.01 3.91 11.32
CA GLY A 198 9.08 4.93 10.27
C GLY A 198 10.03 4.55 9.13
N ASN A 199 9.46 4.21 7.97
CA ASN A 199 10.08 3.92 6.67
C ASN A 199 11.57 3.54 6.70
N THR A 200 11.93 2.52 7.49
CA THR A 200 13.33 2.14 7.63
C THR A 200 13.79 1.37 6.40
N VAL A 201 14.84 1.86 5.73
CA VAL A 201 15.44 1.20 4.57
C VAL A 201 15.90 -0.21 4.95
N ASP A 202 15.50 -1.19 4.15
CA ASP A 202 15.77 -2.63 4.33
C ASP A 202 15.28 -3.24 5.67
N GLY A 203 14.49 -2.51 6.47
CA GLY A 203 13.83 -3.00 7.67
C GLY A 203 12.39 -3.43 7.41
N ASN A 204 11.84 -4.32 8.25
CA ASN A 204 10.39 -4.53 8.29
C ASN A 204 9.69 -3.28 8.83
N VAL A 205 8.52 -2.99 8.26
CA VAL A 205 7.68 -1.83 8.63
C VAL A 205 6.27 -2.33 8.94
N TYR A 206 5.23 -1.70 8.40
CA TYR A 206 3.84 -1.83 8.82
C TYR A 206 3.14 -3.11 8.36
N SER A 207 3.54 -3.66 7.21
CA SER A 207 2.68 -4.57 6.43
C SER A 207 3.37 -5.86 5.99
N MET A 208 2.56 -6.84 5.58
CA MET A 208 3.03 -8.16 5.15
C MET A 208 2.27 -8.71 3.93
N ILE A 209 2.93 -8.75 2.79
CA ILE A 209 2.44 -9.28 1.52
C ILE A 209 3.54 -10.19 0.93
N PRO A 210 3.55 -11.49 1.31
CA PRO A 210 4.56 -12.47 0.90
C PRO A 210 4.34 -12.96 -0.55
N TRP A 211 4.53 -12.06 -1.50
CA TRP A 211 4.34 -12.26 -2.94
C TRP A 211 5.49 -11.64 -3.72
N TYR A 212 6.11 -12.39 -4.63
CA TYR A 212 7.02 -11.81 -5.62
C TYR A 212 6.68 -12.19 -7.05
N GLN A 213 7.17 -11.35 -7.96
CA GLN A 213 7.21 -11.60 -9.39
C GLN A 213 8.69 -11.66 -9.84
N GLU A 214 9.06 -12.67 -10.62
CA GLU A 214 10.38 -12.77 -11.26
C GLU A 214 10.28 -12.54 -12.77
N THR A 215 11.12 -11.66 -13.33
CA THR A 215 11.26 -11.45 -14.79
C THR A 215 12.61 -12.01 -15.25
N ARG A 216 12.61 -12.76 -16.36
CA ARG A 216 13.82 -13.31 -16.97
C ARG A 216 14.00 -12.81 -18.39
N TYR A 217 15.25 -12.47 -18.67
CA TYR A 217 15.74 -12.00 -19.97
C TYR A 217 16.63 -13.08 -20.57
N HIS A 218 16.27 -13.59 -21.75
CA HIS A 218 16.93 -14.74 -22.37
C HIS A 218 18.00 -14.35 -23.41
N GLY A 219 18.25 -13.05 -23.56
CA GLY A 219 19.21 -12.48 -24.52
C GLY A 219 18.53 -11.65 -25.61
N GLU A 220 19.33 -11.06 -26.48
CA GLU A 220 18.85 -10.16 -27.53
C GLU A 220 17.95 -10.90 -28.54
N GLY A 221 16.70 -10.46 -28.66
CA GLY A 221 15.71 -11.02 -29.60
C GLY A 221 14.94 -12.25 -29.10
N GLU A 222 15.26 -12.75 -27.89
CA GLU A 222 14.48 -13.80 -27.24
C GLU A 222 13.44 -13.16 -26.31
N PRO A 223 12.16 -13.60 -26.35
CA PRO A 223 11.10 -12.97 -25.60
C PRO A 223 11.34 -13.06 -24.10
N THR A 224 11.03 -11.99 -23.38
CA THR A 224 11.05 -12.06 -21.92
C THR A 224 10.00 -13.02 -21.37
N THR A 225 10.26 -13.52 -20.17
CA THR A 225 9.32 -14.38 -19.44
C THR A 225 9.14 -13.89 -18.02
N ALA A 226 7.95 -14.11 -17.46
CA ALA A 226 7.63 -13.75 -16.10
C ALA A 226 6.80 -14.85 -15.42
N HIS A 227 6.94 -14.94 -14.11
CA HIS A 227 6.10 -15.77 -13.24
C HIS A 227 6.07 -15.17 -11.83
N GLY A 228 5.24 -15.71 -10.96
CA GLY A 228 5.25 -15.27 -9.56
C GLY A 228 4.90 -16.36 -8.57
N VAL A 229 5.25 -16.08 -7.30
CA VAL A 229 5.07 -16.98 -6.17
C VAL A 229 4.45 -16.22 -5.01
N TYR A 230 3.27 -16.68 -4.57
CA TYR A 230 2.58 -16.18 -3.38
C TYR A 230 2.60 -17.23 -2.29
N ALA A 231 2.97 -16.85 -1.07
CA ALA A 231 2.99 -17.75 0.09
C ALA A 231 1.93 -17.33 1.13
N ARG A 232 0.87 -18.12 1.25
CA ARG A 232 -0.23 -17.85 2.20
C ARG A 232 0.15 -18.30 3.61
N ASN A 233 0.86 -17.46 4.35
CA ASN A 233 1.23 -17.69 5.75
C ASN A 233 1.32 -16.35 6.50
N ALA A 234 0.76 -16.28 7.72
CA ALA A 234 0.65 -15.06 8.52
C ALA A 234 1.67 -14.96 9.67
N HIS A 235 2.42 -16.02 9.97
CA HIS A 235 3.45 -15.98 11.01
C HIS A 235 4.58 -15.03 10.61
N GLY A 236 5.40 -14.62 11.58
CA GLY A 236 6.64 -13.89 11.29
C GLY A 236 7.58 -14.68 10.38
N GLN A 237 8.15 -14.03 9.37
CA GLN A 237 8.97 -14.70 8.35
C GLN A 237 10.22 -13.90 8.00
N GLU A 238 11.16 -14.57 7.34
CA GLU A 238 12.36 -13.97 6.79
C GLU A 238 12.74 -14.66 5.48
N TRP A 239 12.76 -13.91 4.38
CA TRP A 239 13.09 -14.42 3.05
C TRP A 239 14.46 -13.90 2.64
N LEU A 240 15.39 -14.83 2.39
CA LEU A 240 16.78 -14.54 2.10
C LEU A 240 17.04 -14.63 0.60
N LEU A 241 17.17 -13.47 -0.05
CA LEU A 241 17.55 -13.35 -1.45
C LEU A 241 19.09 -13.40 -1.52
N ARG A 242 19.64 -14.48 -2.06
CA ARG A 242 21.10 -14.71 -2.24
C ARG A 242 21.38 -15.00 -3.71
N ASN A 243 22.64 -14.84 -4.16
CA ASN A 243 23.06 -14.90 -5.58
C ASN A 243 22.38 -15.96 -6.46
N GLN A 244 22.16 -17.18 -5.95
CA GLN A 244 21.57 -18.31 -6.71
C GLN A 244 20.41 -18.99 -5.97
N SER A 245 19.82 -18.33 -4.96
CA SER A 245 18.74 -18.94 -4.20
C SER A 245 17.88 -17.93 -3.47
N ILE A 246 16.60 -18.28 -3.31
CA ILE A 246 15.72 -17.67 -2.31
C ILE A 246 15.44 -18.71 -1.22
N THR A 247 15.64 -18.33 0.04
CA THR A 247 15.33 -19.18 1.20
C THR A 247 14.16 -18.59 1.97
N TYR A 248 13.09 -19.35 2.11
CA TYR A 248 11.87 -19.01 2.84
C TYR A 248 11.99 -19.57 4.26
N ARG A 249 12.02 -18.70 5.26
CA ARG A 249 12.00 -19.10 6.67
C ARG A 249 10.80 -18.49 7.34
N THR A 250 10.04 -19.29 8.08
CA THR A 250 8.93 -18.78 8.88
C THR A 250 8.89 -19.46 10.23
N ILE A 251 8.48 -18.71 11.25
CA ILE A 251 8.45 -19.18 12.65
C ILE A 251 7.18 -19.99 12.97
N GLY A 252 6.38 -20.34 11.97
CA GLY A 252 5.23 -21.21 12.13
C GLY A 252 4.35 -21.32 10.88
N GLY A 253 3.21 -21.98 11.03
CA GLY A 253 2.24 -22.16 9.96
C GLY A 253 2.59 -23.33 9.03
N SER A 254 2.46 -23.09 7.72
CA SER A 254 2.63 -24.10 6.67
C SER A 254 3.30 -23.51 5.44
N PHE A 255 3.78 -24.38 4.55
CA PHE A 255 3.98 -23.98 3.16
C PHE A 255 2.63 -24.09 2.45
N ASP A 256 2.08 -22.96 2.02
CA ASP A 256 0.88 -22.88 1.18
C ASP A 256 1.23 -21.94 0.02
N LEU A 257 1.88 -22.50 -1.00
CA LEU A 257 2.52 -21.76 -2.08
C LEU A 257 1.66 -21.81 -3.35
N TYR A 258 1.44 -20.66 -3.97
CA TYR A 258 0.72 -20.51 -5.22
C TYR A 258 1.70 -20.01 -6.29
N PHE A 259 1.86 -20.82 -7.33
CA PHE A 259 2.70 -20.53 -8.48
C PHE A 259 1.82 -19.99 -9.60
N LEU A 260 2.19 -18.84 -10.16
CA LEU A 260 1.45 -18.15 -11.21
C LEU A 260 2.29 -18.15 -12.48
N SER A 261 1.74 -18.68 -13.58
CA SER A 261 2.49 -18.88 -14.82
C SER A 261 2.89 -17.56 -15.49
N GLY A 262 2.14 -16.49 -15.27
CA GLY A 262 2.29 -15.23 -15.99
C GLY A 262 1.92 -15.31 -17.47
N GLN A 263 1.49 -16.48 -17.96
CA GLN A 263 1.19 -16.73 -19.36
C GLN A 263 -0.11 -16.03 -19.78
N GLU A 264 -0.09 -15.41 -20.97
CA GLU A 264 -1.25 -14.70 -21.53
C GLU A 264 -2.39 -15.69 -21.83
N GLU A 265 -3.62 -15.27 -21.51
CA GLU A 265 -4.80 -16.11 -21.71
C GLU A 265 -4.98 -16.44 -23.21
N GLY A 266 -5.16 -17.73 -23.52
CA GLY A 266 -5.30 -18.20 -24.89
C GLY A 266 -4.00 -18.31 -25.70
N ASP A 267 -2.84 -17.95 -25.14
CA ASP A 267 -1.55 -18.11 -25.79
C ASP A 267 -0.96 -19.51 -25.51
N GLU A 268 -0.77 -20.32 -26.56
CA GLU A 268 -0.15 -21.66 -26.47
C GLU A 268 1.38 -21.64 -26.65
N SER A 269 1.95 -20.50 -27.06
CA SER A 269 3.40 -20.34 -27.25
C SER A 269 4.17 -20.16 -25.94
N GLY A 270 3.47 -19.88 -24.84
CA GLY A 270 4.09 -19.65 -23.54
C GLY A 270 4.43 -18.20 -23.25
N LYS A 271 3.98 -17.25 -24.09
CA LYS A 271 4.20 -15.82 -23.87
C LYS A 271 3.70 -15.41 -22.50
N SER A 272 4.56 -14.79 -21.70
CA SER A 272 4.25 -14.40 -20.33
C SER A 272 4.73 -12.98 -20.03
N SER A 273 4.07 -12.30 -19.10
CA SER A 273 4.42 -10.92 -18.74
C SER A 273 4.23 -10.65 -17.25
N ALA A 274 4.92 -9.62 -16.77
CA ALA A 274 4.79 -9.15 -15.39
C ALA A 274 3.35 -8.67 -15.10
N LEU A 275 2.73 -7.92 -16.03
CA LEU A 275 1.35 -7.45 -15.89
C LEU A 275 0.35 -8.61 -15.79
N THR A 276 0.51 -9.66 -16.59
CA THR A 276 -0.34 -10.86 -16.51
C THR A 276 -0.13 -11.59 -15.18
N THR A 277 1.11 -11.70 -14.72
CA THR A 277 1.45 -12.30 -13.41
C THR A 277 0.75 -11.55 -12.27
N ILE A 278 0.75 -10.22 -12.31
CA ILE A 278 0.06 -9.38 -11.31
C ILE A 278 -1.46 -9.58 -11.37
N LYS A 279 -2.06 -9.61 -12.57
CA LYS A 279 -3.50 -9.90 -12.74
C LYS A 279 -3.90 -11.27 -12.18
N GLN A 280 -3.05 -12.29 -12.41
CA GLN A 280 -3.26 -13.63 -11.87
C GLN A 280 -3.18 -13.65 -10.33
N PHE A 281 -2.33 -12.82 -9.73
CA PHE A 281 -2.26 -12.68 -8.27
C PHE A 281 -3.49 -11.95 -7.72
N THR A 282 -3.81 -10.78 -8.27
CA THR A 282 -4.92 -9.96 -7.78
C THR A 282 -6.26 -10.68 -7.94
N ASN A 283 -6.62 -11.12 -9.14
CA ASN A 283 -7.92 -11.78 -9.38
C ASN A 283 -7.95 -13.23 -8.92
N GLY A 284 -6.80 -13.91 -8.98
CA GLY A 284 -6.72 -15.34 -8.73
C GLY A 284 -6.40 -15.71 -7.29
N CYS A 285 -5.70 -14.86 -6.54
CA CYS A 285 -5.22 -15.19 -5.21
C CYS A 285 -5.86 -14.38 -4.08
N VAL A 286 -5.94 -13.06 -4.23
CA VAL A 286 -6.26 -12.15 -3.11
C VAL A 286 -7.54 -11.33 -3.29
N GLY A 287 -8.12 -11.37 -4.49
CA GLY A 287 -9.27 -10.58 -4.92
C GLY A 287 -8.86 -9.18 -5.41
N ALA A 288 -9.64 -8.66 -6.35
CA ALA A 288 -9.41 -7.35 -6.94
C ALA A 288 -9.62 -6.21 -5.91
N PRO A 289 -8.89 -5.09 -6.03
CA PRO A 289 -9.04 -3.95 -5.15
C PRO A 289 -10.45 -3.34 -5.19
N ALA A 290 -10.86 -2.69 -4.10
CA ALA A 290 -12.10 -1.92 -4.05
C ALA A 290 -12.05 -0.75 -5.04
N MET A 291 -13.14 -0.58 -5.79
CA MET A 291 -13.38 0.66 -6.50
C MET A 291 -13.51 1.81 -5.49
N GLN A 292 -12.83 2.93 -5.75
CA GLN A 292 -12.82 4.08 -4.86
C GLN A 292 -13.94 5.05 -5.20
N GLN A 293 -14.32 5.92 -4.26
CA GLN A 293 -15.16 7.08 -4.59
C GLN A 293 -14.36 8.09 -5.41
N TYR A 294 -15.00 8.82 -6.31
CA TYR A 294 -14.32 9.74 -7.23
C TYR A 294 -13.60 10.87 -6.50
N TRP A 295 -14.13 11.33 -5.36
CA TRP A 295 -13.52 12.38 -4.56
C TRP A 295 -12.17 11.97 -3.98
N THR A 296 -11.92 10.68 -3.72
CA THR A 296 -10.67 10.25 -3.06
C THR A 296 -9.44 10.47 -3.95
N PHE A 297 -9.63 10.75 -5.25
CA PHE A 297 -8.58 11.09 -6.19
C PHE A 297 -8.17 12.56 -6.14
N GLY A 298 -8.87 13.42 -5.38
CA GLY A 298 -8.49 14.81 -5.20
C GLY A 298 -7.19 14.97 -4.39
N TYR A 299 -6.96 16.19 -3.90
CA TYR A 299 -5.83 16.49 -3.01
C TYR A 299 -6.28 16.51 -1.54
N HIS A 300 -5.45 15.91 -0.68
CA HIS A 300 -5.73 15.71 0.73
C HIS A 300 -4.71 16.48 1.60
N GLN A 301 -5.18 17.18 2.63
CA GLN A 301 -4.32 17.89 3.60
C GLN A 301 -4.48 17.32 5.00
N ALA A 302 -3.36 17.04 5.66
CA ALA A 302 -3.28 16.57 7.04
C ALA A 302 -2.10 17.21 7.79
N ARG A 303 -2.13 17.17 9.11
CA ARG A 303 -0.97 17.44 9.99
C ARG A 303 -1.28 16.87 11.38
N TRP A 304 -0.29 16.24 12.00
CA TRP A 304 -0.28 16.11 13.45
C TRP A 304 0.14 17.45 14.05
N GLY A 305 -0.74 18.10 14.79
CA GLY A 305 -0.46 19.34 15.50
C GLY A 305 -1.32 20.54 15.13
N TYR A 306 -2.45 20.37 14.43
CA TYR A 306 -3.41 21.48 14.31
C TYR A 306 -4.03 21.76 15.68
N GLU A 307 -3.88 23.01 16.16
CA GLU A 307 -4.12 23.31 17.57
C GLU A 307 -5.61 23.30 17.95
N ASN A 308 -6.49 23.81 17.09
CA ASN A 308 -7.92 23.99 17.37
C ASN A 308 -8.74 24.25 16.08
N VAL A 309 -10.07 24.33 16.21
CA VAL A 309 -11.01 24.55 15.09
C VAL A 309 -10.71 25.82 14.28
N SER A 310 -10.32 26.92 14.94
CA SER A 310 -10.01 28.17 14.22
C SER A 310 -8.78 28.03 13.32
N VAL A 311 -7.78 27.26 13.75
CA VAL A 311 -6.57 26.99 12.94
C VAL A 311 -6.91 26.14 11.73
N VAL A 312 -7.71 25.08 11.87
CA VAL A 312 -8.09 24.24 10.71
C VAL A 312 -8.99 25.00 9.73
N GLN A 313 -9.85 25.90 10.22
CA GLN A 313 -10.61 26.81 9.36
C GLN A 313 -9.68 27.76 8.59
N GLU A 314 -8.69 28.37 9.24
CA GLU A 314 -7.71 29.25 8.58
C GLU A 314 -6.93 28.51 7.48
N VAL A 315 -6.55 27.25 7.72
CA VAL A 315 -5.89 26.43 6.70
C VAL A 315 -6.78 26.27 5.47
N VAL A 316 -8.04 25.84 5.65
CA VAL A 316 -9.01 25.65 4.55
C VAL A 316 -9.27 26.96 3.80
N ASP A 317 -9.48 28.05 4.53
CA ASP A 317 -9.69 29.39 3.94
C ASP A 317 -8.47 29.84 3.12
N THR A 318 -7.26 29.55 3.61
CA THR A 318 -6.01 29.90 2.92
C THR A 318 -5.81 29.10 1.64
N PHE A 319 -6.18 27.81 1.61
CA PHE A 319 -6.20 27.04 0.36
C PHE A 319 -7.08 27.70 -0.70
N ARG A 320 -8.28 28.15 -0.30
CA ARG A 320 -9.20 28.85 -1.20
C ARG A 320 -8.65 30.22 -1.64
N GLU A 321 -8.02 30.98 -0.73
CA GLU A 321 -7.40 32.28 -1.06
C GLU A 321 -6.31 32.15 -2.12
N PHE A 322 -5.50 31.09 -2.04
CA PHE A 322 -4.38 30.84 -2.96
C PHE A 322 -4.74 30.04 -4.21
N ASP A 323 -6.03 29.72 -4.39
CA ASP A 323 -6.55 28.92 -5.51
C ASP A 323 -5.81 27.59 -5.68
N ILE A 324 -5.62 26.89 -4.57
CA ILE A 324 -5.02 25.55 -4.54
C ILE A 324 -6.14 24.55 -4.26
N PRO A 325 -6.43 23.59 -5.16
CA PRO A 325 -7.46 22.58 -4.95
C PRO A 325 -7.31 21.86 -3.61
N LEU A 326 -8.40 21.75 -2.85
CA LEU A 326 -8.47 21.01 -1.59
C LEU A 326 -9.75 20.17 -1.59
N GLU A 327 -9.59 18.86 -1.68
CA GLU A 327 -10.72 17.94 -1.74
C GLU A 327 -11.11 17.41 -0.36
N CYS A 328 -10.09 17.05 0.43
CA CYS A 328 -10.31 16.40 1.70
C CYS A 328 -9.39 16.96 2.79
N PHE A 329 -9.98 17.34 3.91
CA PHE A 329 -9.24 17.74 5.12
C PHE A 329 -9.16 16.56 6.10
N TRP A 330 -8.03 16.40 6.75
CA TRP A 330 -7.78 15.30 7.69
C TRP A 330 -7.39 15.83 9.05
N SER A 331 -7.90 15.18 10.08
CA SER A 331 -7.51 15.45 11.45
C SER A 331 -6.78 14.28 12.05
N ASP A 332 -5.62 14.59 12.61
CA ASP A 332 -4.84 13.70 13.45
C ASP A 332 -5.37 13.72 14.90
N LEU A 333 -4.60 13.16 15.83
CA LEU A 333 -4.91 12.94 17.24
C LEU A 333 -5.32 14.20 18.02
N ASP A 334 -5.06 15.40 17.51
CA ASP A 334 -5.33 16.67 18.20
C ASP A 334 -6.83 16.91 18.44
N ILE A 335 -7.71 16.26 17.66
CA ILE A 335 -9.17 16.36 17.85
C ILE A 335 -9.64 15.72 19.16
N TYR A 336 -8.87 14.77 19.70
CA TYR A 336 -9.29 13.92 20.79
C TYR A 336 -9.03 14.52 22.18
N TYR A 337 -9.92 14.21 23.12
CA TYR A 337 -9.66 14.47 24.53
C TYR A 337 -8.62 13.48 25.04
N LEU A 338 -7.40 13.96 25.30
CA LEU A 338 -6.27 13.13 25.75
C LEU A 338 -6.00 11.92 24.85
N TYR A 339 -6.11 12.09 23.53
CA TYR A 339 -5.87 11.04 22.51
C TYR A 339 -6.80 9.83 22.62
N ARG A 340 -7.98 9.98 23.24
CA ARG A 340 -8.98 8.92 23.34
C ARG A 340 -9.87 8.94 22.11
N ASP A 341 -9.88 7.85 21.35
CA ASP A 341 -10.78 7.66 20.21
C ASP A 341 -12.24 8.01 20.54
N PHE A 342 -13.02 8.36 19.51
CA PHE A 342 -14.46 8.62 19.65
C PHE A 342 -14.83 9.74 20.64
N THR A 343 -13.88 10.64 20.94
CA THR A 343 -14.10 11.84 21.72
C THR A 343 -13.79 13.10 20.92
N ASN A 344 -14.14 14.26 21.47
CA ASN A 344 -13.65 15.54 20.98
C ASN A 344 -13.08 16.31 22.18
N ASN A 345 -12.00 17.05 21.97
CA ASN A 345 -11.44 17.91 23.00
C ASN A 345 -12.35 19.12 23.23
N GLU A 346 -13.02 19.18 24.38
CA GLU A 346 -14.01 20.23 24.69
C GLU A 346 -13.45 21.66 24.71
N VAL A 347 -12.13 21.85 24.68
CA VAL A 347 -11.48 23.17 24.68
C VAL A 347 -10.97 23.57 23.30
N THR A 348 -10.31 22.66 22.58
CA THR A 348 -9.69 22.97 21.29
C THR A 348 -10.52 22.53 20.08
N TYR A 349 -11.35 21.51 20.26
CA TYR A 349 -12.27 20.97 19.25
C TYR A 349 -13.68 20.77 19.84
N PRO A 350 -14.32 21.82 20.39
CA PRO A 350 -15.64 21.68 20.97
C PRO A 350 -16.67 21.27 19.92
N VAL A 351 -17.55 20.34 20.28
CA VAL A 351 -18.51 19.70 19.35
C VAL A 351 -19.28 20.69 18.47
N PRO A 352 -19.85 21.81 18.98
CA PRO A 352 -20.55 22.75 18.12
C PRO A 352 -19.68 23.38 17.03
N GLU A 353 -18.43 23.72 17.35
CA GLU A 353 -17.53 24.39 16.41
C GLU A 353 -17.00 23.43 15.35
N ILE A 354 -16.65 22.19 15.73
CA ILE A 354 -16.26 21.19 14.74
C ILE A 354 -17.44 20.81 13.84
N GLN A 355 -18.66 20.71 14.37
CA GLN A 355 -19.85 20.46 13.55
C GLN A 355 -20.10 21.59 12.55
N ASP A 356 -19.93 22.84 12.96
CA ASP A 356 -20.07 24.00 12.08
C ASP A 356 -18.97 24.01 10.99
N PHE A 357 -17.72 23.69 11.33
CA PHE A 357 -16.62 23.53 10.38
C PHE A 357 -16.90 22.44 9.34
N LEU A 358 -17.30 21.24 9.78
CA LEU A 358 -17.61 20.12 8.89
C LEU A 358 -18.81 20.40 7.98
N ALA A 359 -19.85 21.04 8.51
CA ALA A 359 -20.98 21.48 7.69
C ALA A 359 -20.56 22.48 6.61
N GLY A 360 -19.57 23.34 6.90
CA GLY A 360 -18.93 24.23 5.93
C GLY A 360 -18.21 23.47 4.82
N LEU A 361 -17.33 22.53 5.18
CA LEU A 361 -16.64 21.66 4.21
C LEU A 361 -17.63 20.94 3.29
N HIS A 362 -18.65 20.31 3.86
CA HIS A 362 -19.65 19.56 3.09
C HIS A 362 -20.49 20.46 2.17
N ALA A 363 -20.81 21.69 2.61
CA ALA A 363 -21.52 22.67 1.77
C ALA A 363 -20.70 23.09 0.54
N ASP A 364 -19.38 23.06 0.66
CA ASP A 364 -18.42 23.38 -0.40
C ASP A 364 -17.96 22.15 -1.22
N ASN A 365 -18.61 20.99 -1.04
CA ASN A 365 -18.27 19.70 -1.65
C ASN A 365 -16.85 19.20 -1.32
N GLN A 366 -16.38 19.50 -0.11
CA GLN A 366 -15.15 18.95 0.45
C GLN A 366 -15.48 17.85 1.46
N HIS A 367 -14.49 17.03 1.78
CA HIS A 367 -14.65 15.83 2.62
C HIS A 367 -13.76 15.90 3.86
N TYR A 368 -14.10 15.12 4.88
CA TYR A 368 -13.36 15.05 6.13
C TYR A 368 -13.03 13.60 6.53
N VAL A 369 -11.77 13.36 6.86
CA VAL A 369 -11.29 12.04 7.31
C VAL A 369 -10.46 12.17 8.60
N PRO A 370 -10.98 11.68 9.73
CA PRO A 370 -10.23 11.62 10.99
C PRO A 370 -9.42 10.35 11.14
N ILE A 371 -8.30 10.45 11.87
CA ILE A 371 -7.57 9.29 12.41
C ILE A 371 -8.40 8.59 13.48
N VAL A 372 -8.35 7.26 13.52
CA VAL A 372 -8.87 6.41 14.60
C VAL A 372 -7.81 5.36 14.87
N ASP A 373 -7.33 5.30 16.11
CA ASP A 373 -6.29 4.35 16.47
C ASP A 373 -6.87 2.94 16.71
N SER A 374 -6.00 1.93 16.66
CA SER A 374 -6.40 0.55 16.93
C SER A 374 -6.64 0.22 18.42
N ASN A 375 -6.21 1.10 19.32
CA ASN A 375 -6.16 0.87 20.76
C ASN A 375 -7.17 1.74 21.52
N ILE A 376 -7.84 1.16 22.51
CA ILE A 376 -8.84 1.84 23.32
C ILE A 376 -8.30 2.12 24.71
N TYR A 377 -8.34 3.37 25.14
CA TYR A 377 -7.95 3.79 26.48
C TYR A 377 -8.66 2.98 27.59
N ALA A 378 -7.91 2.48 28.57
CA ALA A 378 -8.47 1.81 29.74
C ALA A 378 -8.56 2.80 30.92
N PRO A 379 -9.76 3.14 31.41
CA PRO A 379 -9.92 4.15 32.45
C PRO A 379 -9.42 3.67 33.81
N ASN A 380 -8.99 4.62 34.64
CA ASN A 380 -8.60 4.36 36.02
C ASN A 380 -9.82 3.93 36.85
N PRO A 381 -9.88 2.67 37.32
CA PRO A 381 -11.08 2.15 37.99
C PRO A 381 -11.32 2.78 39.37
N GLN A 382 -10.33 3.45 39.96
CA GLN A 382 -10.46 4.19 41.22
C GLN A 382 -10.86 5.66 41.02
N ASN A 383 -10.95 6.14 39.77
CA ASN A 383 -11.29 7.51 39.45
C ASN A 383 -12.56 7.61 38.60
N ALA A 384 -13.71 7.85 39.25
CA ALA A 384 -14.99 7.96 38.57
C ALA A 384 -15.06 9.09 37.52
N SER A 385 -14.23 10.14 37.62
CA SER A 385 -14.17 11.21 36.61
C SER A 385 -13.36 10.82 35.38
N ASP A 386 -12.68 9.67 35.40
CA ASP A 386 -11.92 9.12 34.28
C ASP A 386 -12.71 8.07 33.49
N ALA A 387 -13.99 7.87 33.84
CA ALA A 387 -14.86 6.93 33.15
C ALA A 387 -14.84 7.17 31.62
N TYR A 388 -14.77 6.06 30.88
CA TYR A 388 -14.66 6.09 29.43
C TYR A 388 -15.56 5.03 28.82
N ASP A 389 -16.54 5.53 28.09
CA ASP A 389 -17.72 4.83 27.63
C ASP A 389 -17.43 3.78 26.54
N PRO A 390 -16.62 4.09 25.50
CA PRO A 390 -16.20 3.10 24.50
C PRO A 390 -15.51 1.87 25.11
N TYR A 391 -14.62 2.07 26.09
CA TYR A 391 -14.00 0.97 26.83
C TYR A 391 -15.04 0.15 27.59
N THR A 392 -15.90 0.82 28.36
CA THR A 392 -16.90 0.13 29.20
C THR A 392 -17.81 -0.76 28.36
N ARG A 393 -18.30 -0.26 27.22
CA ARG A 393 -19.16 -1.03 26.31
C ARG A 393 -18.45 -2.22 25.67
N GLY A 394 -17.16 -2.09 25.33
CA GLY A 394 -16.37 -3.21 24.81
C GLY A 394 -16.06 -4.26 25.89
N ALA A 395 -15.69 -3.79 27.09
CA ALA A 395 -15.40 -4.63 28.24
C ALA A 395 -16.62 -5.46 28.67
N ASP A 396 -17.81 -4.86 28.73
CA ASP A 396 -19.09 -5.54 29.04
C ASP A 396 -19.42 -6.64 28.01
N LEU A 397 -18.89 -6.55 26.80
CA LEU A 397 -19.06 -7.52 25.71
C LEU A 397 -17.88 -8.49 25.57
N GLY A 398 -16.83 -8.35 26.39
CA GLY A 398 -15.62 -9.17 26.32
C GLY A 398 -14.87 -9.05 24.99
N THR A 399 -14.86 -7.87 24.36
CA THR A 399 -14.36 -7.68 22.98
C THR A 399 -12.84 -7.57 22.86
N PHE A 400 -12.09 -7.52 23.96
CA PHE A 400 -10.66 -7.22 23.91
C PHE A 400 -9.79 -8.48 24.04
N ILE A 401 -8.59 -8.42 23.47
CA ILE A 401 -7.55 -9.45 23.60
C ILE A 401 -7.23 -9.70 25.08
N ARG A 402 -6.98 -10.96 25.45
CA ARG A 402 -6.75 -11.37 26.84
C ARG A 402 -5.28 -11.42 27.23
N ASP A 403 -5.04 -11.25 28.53
CA ASP A 403 -3.71 -11.40 29.10
C ASP A 403 -3.26 -12.88 29.15
N PRO A 404 -2.01 -13.19 28.75
CA PRO A 404 -1.48 -14.56 28.73
C PRO A 404 -1.36 -15.26 30.09
N THR A 405 -1.31 -14.52 31.20
CA THR A 405 -1.04 -15.04 32.56
C THR A 405 -2.30 -15.53 33.28
N THR A 406 -3.46 -15.35 32.68
CA THR A 406 -4.78 -15.56 33.31
C THR A 406 -5.34 -16.95 33.00
N GLY A 407 -4.44 -17.90 32.75
CA GLY A 407 -4.69 -19.26 32.24
C GLY A 407 -5.91 -19.95 32.85
N ASP A 408 -6.69 -20.61 31.98
CA ASP A 408 -7.80 -21.52 32.33
C ASP A 408 -8.88 -20.99 33.31
N HIS A 409 -8.98 -19.68 33.52
CA HIS A 409 -10.08 -19.06 34.27
C HIS A 409 -11.28 -18.65 33.39
N ALA A 410 -11.34 -19.13 32.15
CA ALA A 410 -12.50 -19.03 31.26
C ALA A 410 -13.82 -19.61 31.84
N ALA A 411 -13.79 -20.21 33.03
CA ALA A 411 -14.96 -20.75 33.73
C ALA A 411 -15.61 -19.77 34.74
N ASN A 412 -15.02 -18.61 35.03
CA ASN A 412 -15.66 -17.56 35.85
C ASN A 412 -15.87 -16.30 35.01
N VAL A 413 -17.13 -16.08 34.61
CA VAL A 413 -17.60 -14.88 33.89
C VAL A 413 -17.37 -13.58 34.69
N ASP A 414 -17.00 -13.69 35.97
CA ASP A 414 -16.87 -12.56 36.89
C ASP A 414 -15.49 -11.87 36.88
N THR A 415 -14.47 -12.39 36.17
CA THR A 415 -13.14 -11.75 36.03
C THR A 415 -12.55 -11.96 34.63
N ILE A 416 -12.91 -11.12 33.65
CA ILE A 416 -12.21 -11.06 32.36
C ILE A 416 -10.98 -10.17 32.56
N ASP A 417 -9.79 -10.74 32.40
CA ASP A 417 -8.52 -10.00 32.47
C ASP A 417 -8.00 -9.74 31.05
N PHE A 418 -8.20 -8.51 30.57
CA PHE A 418 -7.73 -8.05 29.26
C PHE A 418 -6.21 -7.85 29.24
N TYR A 419 -5.64 -7.88 28.03
CA TYR A 419 -4.27 -7.44 27.80
C TYR A 419 -4.22 -5.90 27.85
N PHE A 420 -3.46 -5.34 28.80
CA PHE A 420 -3.29 -3.89 28.95
C PHE A 420 -1.86 -3.48 28.57
N GLY A 421 -1.71 -2.96 27.36
CA GLY A 421 -0.47 -2.33 26.87
C GLY A 421 -0.51 -0.82 27.10
N ALA A 422 0.33 -0.06 26.40
CA ALA A 422 0.34 1.40 26.47
C ALA A 422 0.48 2.00 25.08
N ASN A 423 -0.25 3.09 24.81
CA ASN A 423 -0.15 3.83 23.55
C ASN A 423 -0.48 5.33 23.80
N TRP A 424 -0.85 6.12 22.78
CA TRP A 424 -1.09 7.57 22.89
C TRP A 424 -1.93 8.01 24.11
N PRO A 425 -3.11 7.42 24.39
CA PRO A 425 -3.94 7.87 25.51
C PRO A 425 -3.48 7.34 26.89
N GLY A 426 -2.44 6.50 26.96
CA GLY A 426 -1.98 5.82 28.17
C GLY A 426 -2.21 4.30 28.10
N PHE A 427 -2.44 3.66 29.25
CA PHE A 427 -2.73 2.22 29.24
C PHE A 427 -4.01 1.93 28.45
N SER A 428 -3.94 0.95 27.56
CA SER A 428 -4.95 0.69 26.52
C SER A 428 -5.15 -0.81 26.28
N VAL A 429 -6.27 -1.15 25.63
CA VAL A 429 -6.65 -2.49 25.19
C VAL A 429 -6.84 -2.53 23.67
N TRP A 430 -6.78 -3.72 23.06
CA TRP A 430 -6.99 -3.91 21.62
C TRP A 430 -8.18 -4.83 21.40
N ALA A 431 -9.01 -4.51 20.40
CA ALA A 431 -10.13 -5.34 20.03
C ALA A 431 -9.65 -6.68 19.46
N ASP A 432 -10.37 -7.73 19.81
CA ASP A 432 -10.16 -9.07 19.29
C ASP A 432 -11.11 -9.33 18.13
N TRP A 433 -10.57 -9.28 16.91
CA TRP A 433 -11.37 -9.41 15.70
C TRP A 433 -11.81 -10.84 15.37
N LEU A 434 -11.42 -11.84 16.18
CA LEU A 434 -11.85 -13.23 15.99
C LEU A 434 -13.23 -13.53 16.56
N ILE A 435 -13.86 -12.57 17.26
CA ILE A 435 -15.20 -12.73 17.84
C ILE A 435 -16.21 -11.74 17.23
N PRO A 436 -17.45 -12.16 16.93
CA PRO A 436 -18.45 -11.29 16.30
C PRO A 436 -18.86 -10.05 17.12
N SER A 437 -18.73 -10.11 18.45
CA SER A 437 -19.06 -8.98 19.33
C SER A 437 -18.14 -7.78 19.09
N SER A 438 -16.88 -7.99 18.71
CA SER A 438 -15.93 -6.91 18.41
C SER A 438 -16.35 -6.11 17.18
N GLN A 439 -16.79 -6.79 16.11
CA GLN A 439 -17.39 -6.11 14.94
C GLN A 439 -18.59 -5.25 15.36
N SER A 440 -19.51 -5.83 16.13
CA SER A 440 -20.75 -5.14 16.53
C SER A 440 -20.47 -3.93 17.40
N TRP A 441 -19.51 -4.03 18.31
CA TRP A 441 -19.04 -2.93 19.14
C TRP A 441 -18.37 -1.84 18.29
N TRP A 442 -17.43 -2.19 17.42
CA TRP A 442 -16.70 -1.24 16.57
C TRP A 442 -17.64 -0.45 15.64
N SER A 443 -18.55 -1.15 14.94
CA SER A 443 -19.57 -0.49 14.10
C SER A 443 -20.42 0.48 14.92
N SER A 444 -20.77 0.10 16.16
CA SER A 444 -21.58 0.96 17.02
C SER A 444 -20.82 2.18 17.54
N GLU A 445 -19.53 2.06 17.87
CA GLU A 445 -18.70 3.20 18.30
C GLU A 445 -18.49 4.19 17.15
N LEU A 446 -18.12 3.71 15.96
CA LEU A 446 -17.98 4.56 14.78
C LEU A 446 -19.31 5.26 14.42
N ALA A 447 -20.43 4.55 14.44
CA ALA A 447 -21.74 5.15 14.16
C ALA A 447 -22.16 6.19 15.21
N ARG A 448 -21.87 5.94 16.50
CA ARG A 448 -22.12 6.93 17.57
C ARG A 448 -21.29 8.17 17.37
N TRP A 449 -20.01 8.00 17.07
CA TRP A 449 -19.10 9.12 16.89
C TRP A 449 -19.37 9.90 15.60
N HIS A 450 -19.75 9.23 14.50
CA HIS A 450 -20.20 9.88 13.27
C HIS A 450 -21.38 10.86 13.49
N ASN A 451 -22.31 10.52 14.39
CA ASN A 451 -23.41 11.42 14.75
C ASN A 451 -22.96 12.69 15.47
N ILE A 452 -21.75 12.70 16.03
CA ILE A 452 -21.14 13.84 16.70
C ILE A 452 -20.21 14.59 15.74
N THR A 453 -19.36 13.85 15.02
CA THR A 453 -18.37 14.33 14.06
C THR A 453 -18.67 13.68 12.69
N PRO A 454 -19.47 14.29 11.81
CA PRO A 454 -19.86 13.70 10.53
C PRO A 454 -18.67 13.60 9.55
N PHE A 455 -17.94 12.49 9.59
CA PHE A 455 -16.82 12.19 8.69
C PHE A 455 -17.28 11.50 7.39
N ASP A 456 -16.42 11.42 6.38
CA ASP A 456 -16.71 10.81 5.06
C ASP A 456 -15.89 9.54 4.79
N GLY A 457 -14.91 9.26 5.65
CA GLY A 457 -14.07 8.08 5.64
C GLY A 457 -13.29 7.98 6.96
N VAL A 458 -12.48 6.94 7.12
CA VAL A 458 -11.72 6.70 8.36
C VAL A 458 -10.26 6.40 8.04
N TRP A 459 -9.35 7.00 8.80
CA TRP A 459 -7.93 6.69 8.77
C TRP A 459 -7.61 5.77 9.95
N ILE A 460 -7.31 4.51 9.70
CA ILE A 460 -6.95 3.53 10.73
C ILE A 460 -5.44 3.53 10.92
N ASP A 461 -4.99 3.92 12.12
CA ASP A 461 -3.57 3.97 12.48
C ASP A 461 -3.21 3.02 13.63
N LEU A 462 -1.91 2.82 13.85
CA LEU A 462 -1.35 1.94 14.90
C LEU A 462 -1.81 0.48 14.79
N SER A 463 -2.18 0.06 13.58
CA SER A 463 -2.83 -1.22 13.30
C SER A 463 -1.89 -2.43 13.18
N GLU A 464 -0.61 -2.29 13.56
CA GLU A 464 0.37 -3.36 13.43
C GLU A 464 0.21 -4.58 14.34
N PRO A 465 -0.38 -4.61 15.55
CA PRO A 465 -0.92 -3.59 16.47
C PRO A 465 0.16 -2.95 17.37
N SER A 466 0.34 -1.62 17.28
CA SER A 466 1.42 -0.91 17.99
C SER A 466 1.18 -0.82 19.50
N SER A 467 2.26 -0.98 20.30
CA SER A 467 2.27 -0.73 21.75
C SER A 467 3.62 -0.15 22.19
N PHE A 468 3.59 0.94 22.94
CA PHE A 468 4.77 1.65 23.44
C PHE A 468 5.44 0.98 24.65
N CYS A 469 4.88 -0.13 25.15
CA CYS A 469 5.45 -0.89 26.24
C CYS A 469 5.58 -2.38 25.91
N VAL A 470 6.40 -3.07 26.70
CA VAL A 470 6.67 -4.50 26.56
C VAL A 470 5.70 -5.32 27.41
N GLY A 471 4.97 -6.23 26.77
CA GLY A 471 4.00 -7.07 27.45
C GLY A 471 2.76 -6.31 27.91
N SER A 472 1.92 -6.98 28.70
CA SER A 472 0.73 -6.41 29.34
C SER A 472 1.15 -5.51 30.51
N CYS A 473 1.81 -4.41 30.18
CA CYS A 473 2.52 -3.56 31.12
C CYS A 473 1.60 -2.73 32.04
N GLY A 474 0.32 -2.58 31.66
CA GLY A 474 -0.71 -1.88 32.42
C GLY A 474 -1.41 -2.76 33.45
N ASN A 475 -1.13 -4.06 33.46
CA ASN A 475 -1.75 -4.98 34.42
C ASN A 475 -1.37 -4.62 35.85
N GLY A 476 -2.40 -4.39 36.69
CA GLY A 476 -2.23 -3.92 38.07
C GLY A 476 -1.76 -2.46 38.20
N ARG A 477 -1.78 -1.68 37.12
CA ARG A 477 -1.28 -0.29 37.06
C ARG A 477 -2.26 0.71 36.43
N LEU A 478 -3.50 0.31 36.19
CA LEU A 478 -4.54 1.19 35.65
C LEU A 478 -4.86 2.38 36.59
N ASP A 479 -4.49 2.30 37.87
CA ASP A 479 -4.62 3.42 38.81
C ASP A 479 -3.65 4.58 38.53
N GLU A 480 -2.63 4.37 37.69
CA GLU A 480 -1.73 5.43 37.20
C GLU A 480 -2.38 6.29 36.10
N ASN A 481 -3.36 5.74 35.36
CA ASN A 481 -4.03 6.45 34.27
C ASN A 481 -4.84 7.67 34.79
N PRO A 482 -4.93 8.76 34.00
CA PRO A 482 -4.29 8.99 32.70
C PRO A 482 -2.78 9.30 32.79
N VAL A 483 -2.01 8.78 31.83
CA VAL A 483 -0.55 8.96 31.69
C VAL A 483 -0.18 9.32 30.25
N HIS A 484 0.99 9.93 30.05
CA HIS A 484 1.58 10.15 28.72
C HIS A 484 2.45 8.96 28.26
N PRO A 485 2.68 8.84 26.94
CA PRO A 485 3.62 7.87 26.36
C PRO A 485 5.00 7.87 27.05
N PRO A 486 5.77 6.77 27.00
CA PRO A 486 7.05 6.62 27.70
C PRO A 486 8.21 7.41 27.05
N PHE A 487 7.91 8.44 26.29
CA PHE A 487 8.84 9.31 25.59
C PHE A 487 8.31 10.76 25.56
N ILE A 488 9.21 11.71 25.34
CA ILE A 488 8.84 13.12 25.20
C ILE A 488 8.32 13.36 23.78
N LEU A 489 7.15 13.99 23.68
CA LEU A 489 6.52 14.32 22.39
C LEU A 489 7.33 15.38 21.62
N PRO A 490 7.23 15.43 20.28
CA PRO A 490 7.83 16.49 19.46
C PRO A 490 7.47 17.90 19.95
N GLY A 491 8.46 18.79 20.04
CA GLY A 491 8.31 20.14 20.63
C GLY A 491 8.25 20.18 22.16
N GLY A 492 8.40 19.03 22.82
CA GLY A 492 8.65 18.96 24.26
C GLY A 492 10.06 19.43 24.63
N PRO A 493 10.41 19.46 25.93
CA PRO A 493 11.71 19.93 26.39
C PRO A 493 12.87 19.18 25.69
N LEU A 494 13.74 19.94 25.01
CA LEU A 494 14.87 19.40 24.25
C LEU A 494 14.47 18.40 23.15
N GLN A 495 13.28 18.55 22.54
CA GLN A 495 12.81 17.74 21.41
C GLN A 495 12.41 18.59 20.21
N GLU A 496 13.17 19.65 19.94
CA GLU A 496 13.02 20.44 18.72
C GLU A 496 13.60 19.69 17.53
N ASP A 497 12.91 19.72 16.38
CA ASP A 497 13.43 19.11 15.15
C ASP A 497 14.23 20.14 14.33
N TYR A 498 15.53 19.89 14.23
CA TYR A 498 16.47 20.73 13.47
C TYR A 498 16.94 20.05 12.18
N ARG A 499 16.31 18.94 11.78
CA ARG A 499 16.62 18.26 10.52
C ARG A 499 15.97 19.01 9.36
N TYR A 500 16.71 19.12 8.27
CA TYR A 500 16.29 19.72 6.99
C TYR A 500 16.78 18.80 5.87
N PRO A 501 16.16 18.83 4.66
CA PRO A 501 16.58 18.00 3.55
C PRO A 501 18.00 18.27 3.09
N ASP A 502 18.58 17.27 2.43
CA ASP A 502 19.85 17.40 1.74
C ASP A 502 19.81 18.57 0.75
N GLY A 503 20.90 19.34 0.70
CA GLY A 503 21.01 20.55 -0.14
C GLY A 503 20.48 21.83 0.50
N PHE A 504 19.80 21.79 1.65
CA PHE A 504 19.28 22.99 2.33
C PHE A 504 20.38 24.01 2.70
N ASN A 505 21.60 23.54 2.98
CA ASN A 505 22.74 24.43 3.26
C ASN A 505 23.19 25.25 2.04
N VAL A 506 22.85 24.82 0.82
CA VAL A 506 23.13 25.55 -0.42
C VAL A 506 22.07 26.63 -0.64
N THR A 507 20.80 26.31 -0.40
CA THR A 507 19.68 27.25 -0.58
C THR A 507 19.55 28.25 0.57
N ASN A 508 19.92 27.88 1.80
CA ASN A 508 19.84 28.74 2.98
C ASN A 508 20.95 28.46 4.01
N ALA A 509 22.20 28.83 3.67
CA ALA A 509 23.38 28.58 4.49
C ALA A 509 23.28 29.13 5.94
N THR A 510 22.65 30.30 6.14
CA THR A 510 22.54 30.92 7.47
C THR A 510 21.58 30.15 8.38
N ALA A 511 20.42 29.75 7.86
CA ALA A 511 19.48 28.92 8.63
C ALA A 511 20.08 27.54 8.90
N ALA A 512 20.73 26.92 7.92
CA ALA A 512 21.39 25.62 8.08
C ALA A 512 22.49 25.63 9.16
N ALA A 513 23.31 26.69 9.20
CA ALA A 513 24.32 26.86 10.25
C ALA A 513 23.69 27.06 11.64
N SER A 514 22.58 27.81 11.71
CA SER A 514 21.85 28.05 12.96
C SER A 514 21.20 26.77 13.47
N ALA A 515 20.53 26.00 12.61
CA ALA A 515 19.93 24.71 12.92
C ALA A 515 20.98 23.68 13.38
N SER A 516 22.11 23.59 12.67
CA SER A 516 23.24 22.74 13.07
C SER A 516 23.77 23.10 14.46
N SER A 517 23.94 24.39 14.74
CA SER A 517 24.41 24.87 16.05
C SER A 517 23.40 24.59 17.16
N ALA A 518 22.11 24.78 16.90
CA ALA A 518 21.03 24.51 17.85
C ALA A 518 20.91 23.02 18.14
N SER A 519 20.96 22.18 17.10
CA SER A 519 20.99 20.72 17.21
C SER A 519 22.14 20.22 18.08
N ALA A 520 23.36 20.72 17.84
CA ALA A 520 24.51 20.39 18.66
C ALA A 520 24.35 20.83 20.13
N SER A 521 23.77 22.02 20.38
CA SER A 521 23.48 22.50 21.72
C SER A 521 22.41 21.64 22.42
N GLN A 522 21.36 21.23 21.70
CA GLN A 522 20.31 20.34 22.22
C GLN A 522 20.90 18.98 22.59
N ALA A 523 21.69 18.36 21.70
CA ALA A 523 22.36 17.09 21.97
C ALA A 523 23.33 17.18 23.17
N SER A 524 24.05 18.29 23.30
CA SER A 524 24.89 18.55 24.48
C SER A 524 24.08 18.71 25.76
N ALA A 525 22.89 19.32 25.70
CA ALA A 525 22.01 19.47 26.85
C ALA A 525 21.38 18.13 27.26
N GLN A 526 20.91 17.36 26.29
CA GLN A 526 20.35 16.02 26.50
C GLN A 526 21.39 15.05 27.09
N SER A 527 22.64 15.09 26.63
CA SER A 527 23.70 14.23 27.18
C SER A 527 24.12 14.64 28.59
N ALA A 528 24.08 15.93 28.93
CA ALA A 528 24.44 16.43 30.25
C ALA A 528 23.35 16.17 31.30
N ASN A 529 22.07 16.38 30.95
CA ASN A 529 20.92 16.17 31.81
C ASN A 529 19.76 15.59 30.98
N PRO A 530 19.69 14.26 30.82
CA PRO A 530 18.64 13.64 30.02
C PRO A 530 17.28 13.89 30.65
N VAL A 531 16.29 14.28 29.83
CA VAL A 531 14.92 14.59 30.30
C VAL A 531 14.24 13.35 30.88
N LEU A 532 14.47 12.20 30.25
CA LEU A 532 14.01 10.89 30.69
C LEU A 532 15.21 9.95 30.84
N PRO A 533 15.17 8.98 31.77
CA PRO A 533 16.24 8.01 31.91
C PRO A 533 16.37 7.15 30.64
N PRO A 534 17.58 6.74 30.24
CA PRO A 534 17.76 5.82 29.13
C PRO A 534 17.17 4.45 29.48
N VAL A 535 16.54 3.80 28.50
CA VAL A 535 16.04 2.43 28.65
C VAL A 535 17.24 1.49 28.79
N THR A 536 17.20 0.63 29.80
CA THR A 536 18.25 -0.37 30.04
C THR A 536 17.74 -1.75 29.67
N THR A 537 18.34 -2.38 28.67
CA THR A 537 17.96 -3.72 28.21
C THR A 537 19.03 -4.74 28.59
N THR A 538 18.62 -5.98 28.82
CA THR A 538 19.53 -7.12 29.00
C THR A 538 19.79 -7.80 27.66
N SER A 539 21.01 -8.22 27.38
CA SER A 539 21.27 -9.12 26.25
C SER A 539 20.87 -10.55 26.58
N ARG A 540 20.25 -11.24 25.64
CA ARG A 540 19.88 -12.65 25.75
C ARG A 540 20.29 -13.38 24.47
N GLY A 541 20.89 -14.55 24.61
CA GLY A 541 21.18 -15.42 23.47
C GLY A 541 19.92 -16.07 22.90
N ARG A 542 20.09 -16.85 21.83
CA ARG A 542 19.03 -17.66 21.25
C ARG A 542 18.40 -18.60 22.29
N THR A 543 17.09 -18.79 22.21
CA THR A 543 16.41 -19.81 23.01
C THR A 543 16.67 -21.18 22.39
N GLU A 544 17.14 -22.14 23.19
CA GLU A 544 17.28 -23.52 22.70
C GLU A 544 15.91 -24.23 22.62
N PRO A 545 15.63 -25.01 21.57
CA PRO A 545 14.41 -25.79 21.47
C PRO A 545 14.23 -26.73 22.67
N THR A 546 13.04 -26.72 23.26
CA THR A 546 12.69 -27.62 24.37
C THR A 546 11.53 -28.52 23.96
N PRO A 547 11.66 -29.86 24.07
CA PRO A 547 10.61 -30.80 23.71
C PRO A 547 9.26 -30.50 24.36
N GLY A 548 8.23 -30.29 23.53
CA GLY A 548 6.86 -30.02 23.97
C GLY A 548 6.61 -28.61 24.52
N VAL A 549 7.57 -27.70 24.38
CA VAL A 549 7.43 -26.30 24.83
C VAL A 549 7.57 -25.36 23.65
N ARG A 550 6.61 -24.44 23.49
CA ARG A 550 6.71 -23.32 22.55
C ARG A 550 7.13 -22.05 23.27
N HIS A 551 8.17 -21.42 22.75
CA HIS A 551 8.65 -20.13 23.23
C HIS A 551 8.09 -19.03 22.33
N LEU A 552 6.91 -18.48 22.65
CA LEU A 552 6.25 -17.49 21.79
C LEU A 552 6.93 -16.12 21.83
N SER A 553 7.33 -15.65 23.02
CA SER A 553 7.98 -14.36 23.17
C SER A 553 9.45 -14.35 22.70
N PHE A 554 10.09 -15.51 22.71
CA PHE A 554 11.50 -15.69 22.35
C PHE A 554 11.67 -16.99 21.57
N PRO A 555 11.11 -17.08 20.35
CA PRO A 555 11.20 -18.28 19.54
C PRO A 555 12.66 -18.67 19.30
N PRO A 556 12.97 -19.97 19.12
CA PRO A 556 14.35 -20.37 18.89
C PRO A 556 14.95 -19.76 17.62
N TYR A 557 14.18 -19.53 16.56
CA TYR A 557 14.61 -18.69 15.44
C TYR A 557 14.33 -17.22 15.74
N VAL A 558 15.37 -16.38 15.77
CA VAL A 558 15.27 -14.95 16.03
C VAL A 558 15.23 -14.21 14.71
N LEU A 559 14.08 -13.63 14.36
CA LEU A 559 13.89 -12.77 13.18
C LEU A 559 14.75 -11.51 13.28
N ASN A 560 15.26 -11.02 12.14
CA ASN A 560 15.89 -9.71 12.05
C ASN A 560 14.86 -8.57 12.02
N SER A 561 14.13 -8.40 13.13
CA SER A 561 13.19 -7.29 13.30
C SER A 561 13.92 -5.96 13.49
N VAL A 562 13.47 -4.89 12.85
CA VAL A 562 14.07 -3.54 12.90
C VAL A 562 14.03 -2.91 14.30
N GLN A 563 13.08 -3.35 15.13
CA GLN A 563 12.90 -2.81 16.48
C GLN A 563 14.17 -3.02 17.32
N ALA A 564 14.51 -2.03 18.15
CA ALA A 564 15.74 -2.05 18.93
C ALA A 564 15.86 -3.33 19.77
N GLY A 565 16.92 -4.12 19.50
CA GLY A 565 17.17 -5.40 20.16
C GLY A 565 16.47 -6.61 19.52
N HIS A 566 15.81 -6.47 18.37
CA HIS A 566 15.25 -7.58 17.57
C HIS A 566 14.22 -8.46 18.29
N SER A 567 13.67 -8.00 19.41
CA SER A 567 12.66 -8.74 20.18
C SER A 567 11.26 -8.52 19.60
N LEU A 568 10.51 -9.60 19.41
CA LEU A 568 9.11 -9.56 18.98
C LEU A 568 8.16 -8.92 20.02
N LEU A 569 8.65 -8.60 21.22
CA LEU A 569 7.89 -7.92 22.27
C LEU A 569 7.93 -6.39 22.16
N LYS A 570 8.80 -5.84 21.31
CA LYS A 570 9.07 -4.41 21.25
C LYS A 570 8.15 -3.75 20.22
N GLY A 571 7.48 -2.68 20.63
CA GLY A 571 6.70 -1.83 19.71
C GLY A 571 5.36 -2.44 19.29
N THR A 572 4.86 -3.47 19.99
CA THR A 572 3.63 -4.17 19.62
C THR A 572 3.01 -4.95 20.79
N VAL A 573 1.79 -5.44 20.62
CA VAL A 573 1.14 -6.42 21.51
C VAL A 573 1.99 -7.69 21.57
N ALA A 574 2.16 -8.26 22.77
CA ALA A 574 3.07 -9.37 22.96
C ALA A 574 2.61 -10.64 22.21
N PRO A 575 3.54 -11.44 21.62
CA PRO A 575 3.17 -12.63 20.85
C PRO A 575 2.39 -13.70 21.63
N ASN A 576 2.45 -13.68 22.96
CA ASN A 576 1.69 -14.61 23.79
C ASN A 576 0.30 -14.09 24.19
N ALA A 577 -0.06 -12.83 23.88
CA ALA A 577 -1.42 -12.33 24.08
C ALA A 577 -2.42 -13.25 23.34
N THR A 578 -3.56 -13.50 23.97
CA THR A 578 -4.45 -14.62 23.61
C THR A 578 -5.81 -14.10 23.16
N HIS A 579 -6.29 -14.58 22.02
CA HIS A 579 -7.62 -14.27 21.49
C HIS A 579 -8.71 -15.11 22.17
N ASN A 580 -9.96 -14.67 22.05
CA ASN A 580 -11.16 -15.25 22.65
C ASN A 580 -11.82 -16.30 21.73
N ASP A 581 -11.16 -16.73 20.67
CA ASP A 581 -11.64 -17.82 19.82
C ASP A 581 -11.57 -19.17 20.57
N ALA A 582 -12.29 -20.18 20.06
CA ALA A 582 -12.38 -21.48 20.71
C ALA A 582 -11.04 -22.20 20.91
N SER A 583 -10.01 -21.82 20.14
CA SER A 583 -8.70 -22.45 20.17
C SER A 583 -7.67 -21.68 20.99
N ASN A 584 -8.06 -20.56 21.60
CA ASN A 584 -7.13 -19.66 22.30
C ASN A 584 -5.90 -19.33 21.44
N THR A 585 -6.14 -18.93 20.20
CA THR A 585 -5.05 -18.49 19.31
C THR A 585 -4.29 -17.34 19.94
N THR A 586 -3.02 -17.18 19.55
CA THR A 586 -2.13 -16.18 20.12
C THR A 586 -1.69 -15.20 19.06
N GLU A 587 -1.34 -13.98 19.47
CA GLU A 587 -0.75 -12.96 18.59
C GLU A 587 0.46 -13.50 17.79
N TYR A 588 1.26 -14.43 18.32
CA TYR A 588 2.34 -15.09 17.55
C TYR A 588 1.91 -15.64 16.17
N ALA A 589 0.66 -16.07 16.04
CA ALA A 589 0.09 -16.60 14.80
C ALA A 589 -0.76 -15.57 14.02
N MET A 590 -1.26 -14.54 14.71
CA MET A 590 -2.29 -13.61 14.25
C MET A 590 -1.79 -12.19 13.99
N HIS A 591 -0.63 -11.84 14.54
CA HIS A 591 -0.04 -10.50 14.57
C HIS A 591 -0.12 -9.76 13.24
N ASN A 592 0.37 -10.38 12.15
CA ASN A 592 0.37 -9.75 10.82
C ASN A 592 -1.02 -9.63 10.17
N LEU A 593 -2.07 -10.14 10.80
CA LEU A 593 -3.45 -10.03 10.32
C LEU A 593 -4.24 -8.93 11.00
N PHE A 594 -3.73 -8.33 12.08
CA PHE A 594 -4.47 -7.34 12.85
C PHE A 594 -4.95 -6.18 11.96
N GLY A 595 -4.05 -5.63 11.14
CA GLY A 595 -4.35 -4.56 10.18
C GLY A 595 -5.43 -4.92 9.15
N LEU A 596 -5.38 -6.13 8.60
CA LEU A 596 -6.43 -6.66 7.71
C LEU A 596 -7.78 -6.75 8.44
N GLN A 597 -7.78 -7.24 9.67
CA GLN A 597 -8.98 -7.47 10.45
C GLN A 597 -9.69 -6.17 10.85
N ILE A 598 -8.97 -5.19 11.40
CA ILE A 598 -9.55 -3.87 11.75
C ILE A 598 -10.01 -3.11 10.50
N SER A 599 -9.26 -3.23 9.38
CA SER A 599 -9.64 -2.61 8.11
C SER A 599 -10.95 -3.21 7.57
N ASN A 600 -11.10 -4.53 7.65
CA ASN A 600 -12.34 -5.20 7.27
C ASN A 600 -13.51 -4.78 8.19
N ALA A 601 -13.26 -4.69 9.49
CA ALA A 601 -14.28 -4.27 10.44
C ALA A 601 -14.74 -2.83 10.23
N THR A 602 -13.80 -1.94 9.92
CA THR A 602 -14.05 -0.53 9.59
C THR A 602 -14.79 -0.39 8.27
N TYR A 603 -14.40 -1.16 7.23
CA TYR A 603 -15.12 -1.19 5.96
C TYR A 603 -16.60 -1.55 6.13
N HIS A 604 -16.90 -2.59 6.93
CA HIS A 604 -18.27 -2.97 7.23
C HIS A 604 -19.02 -1.94 8.08
N ALA A 605 -18.36 -1.30 9.05
CA ALA A 605 -18.95 -0.20 9.80
C ALA A 605 -19.33 0.99 8.89
N LEU A 606 -18.46 1.32 7.93
CA LEU A 606 -18.72 2.38 6.96
C LEU A 606 -19.86 2.04 6.00
N LEU A 607 -20.07 0.77 5.66
CA LEU A 607 -21.26 0.34 4.90
C LEU A 607 -22.56 0.54 5.71
N ASP A 608 -22.51 0.36 7.03
CA ASP A 608 -23.67 0.61 7.90
C ASP A 608 -23.94 2.12 8.07
N ILE A 609 -22.88 2.93 8.16
CA ILE A 609 -22.96 4.40 8.30
C ILE A 609 -23.39 5.06 6.98
N PHE A 610 -22.89 4.56 5.85
CA PHE A 610 -23.17 5.06 4.50
C PHE A 610 -23.82 4.00 3.60
N PRO A 611 -25.07 3.59 3.86
CA PRO A 611 -25.73 2.54 3.08
C PRO A 611 -25.72 2.85 1.58
N GLY A 612 -25.18 1.92 0.80
CA GLY A 612 -25.12 2.01 -0.66
C GLY A 612 -23.97 2.83 -1.22
N LYS A 613 -23.11 3.45 -0.40
CA LYS A 613 -21.90 4.15 -0.84
C LYS A 613 -20.66 3.27 -0.70
N ARG A 614 -19.64 3.49 -1.52
CA ARG A 614 -18.34 2.83 -1.37
C ARG A 614 -17.64 3.36 -0.12
N PRO A 615 -17.20 2.51 0.82
CA PRO A 615 -16.39 2.98 1.93
C PRO A 615 -15.05 3.58 1.47
N PHE A 616 -14.59 4.63 2.14
CA PHE A 616 -13.22 5.08 2.06
C PHE A 616 -12.54 4.90 3.42
N THR A 617 -11.50 4.07 3.44
CA THR A 617 -10.66 3.86 4.61
C THR A 617 -9.21 3.72 4.17
N VAL A 618 -8.29 4.23 4.99
CA VAL A 618 -6.85 4.17 4.77
C VAL A 618 -6.23 3.49 6.00
N GLY A 619 -5.60 2.33 5.82
CA GLY A 619 -5.00 1.55 6.91
C GLY A 619 -3.48 1.50 6.84
N ARG A 620 -2.81 1.54 8.00
CA ARG A 620 -1.33 1.49 8.05
C ARG A 620 -0.81 0.10 7.79
N SER A 621 -1.22 -0.86 8.62
CA SER A 621 -0.83 -2.25 8.48
C SER A 621 -1.79 -2.92 7.51
N VAL A 622 -1.25 -3.53 6.46
CA VAL A 622 -2.02 -4.32 5.51
C VAL A 622 -1.42 -5.71 5.33
N PHE A 623 -2.29 -6.66 5.01
CA PHE A 623 -1.93 -8.00 4.56
C PHE A 623 -2.33 -8.22 3.09
N ALA A 624 -1.82 -9.27 2.45
CA ALA A 624 -2.28 -9.71 1.14
C ALA A 624 -3.84 -9.80 1.07
N GLY A 625 -4.46 -9.05 0.16
CA GLY A 625 -5.93 -8.95 0.01
C GLY A 625 -6.60 -7.76 0.68
N SER A 626 -5.86 -6.96 1.47
CA SER A 626 -6.43 -5.78 2.14
C SER A 626 -6.95 -4.71 1.18
N GLY A 627 -6.45 -4.67 -0.06
CA GLY A 627 -6.90 -3.74 -1.10
C GLY A 627 -8.39 -3.84 -1.44
N ARG A 628 -9.04 -4.95 -1.07
CA ARG A 628 -10.49 -5.14 -1.19
C ARG A 628 -11.32 -4.28 -0.24
N THR A 629 -10.71 -3.79 0.84
CA THR A 629 -11.42 -3.10 1.93
C THR A 629 -10.74 -1.80 2.34
N THR A 630 -9.44 -1.61 2.06
CA THR A 630 -8.73 -0.41 2.49
C THR A 630 -7.68 0.05 1.47
N ALA A 631 -7.52 1.36 1.40
CA ALA A 631 -6.37 2.03 0.81
C ALA A 631 -5.20 2.01 1.81
N HIS A 632 -4.02 2.44 1.37
CA HIS A 632 -2.81 2.47 2.20
C HIS A 632 -2.00 3.73 1.91
N TRP A 633 -1.29 4.26 2.92
CA TRP A 633 -0.33 5.35 2.73
C TRP A 633 1.06 4.86 3.07
N GLY A 634 2.09 5.49 2.50
CA GLY A 634 3.46 5.04 2.60
C GLY A 634 4.12 5.13 3.98
N GLY A 635 3.37 5.36 5.06
CA GLY A 635 3.86 5.45 6.42
C GLY A 635 4.62 6.74 6.75
N ASP A 636 5.24 6.74 7.93
CA ASP A 636 5.98 7.84 8.55
C ASP A 636 7.34 8.04 7.86
N ASN A 637 7.30 8.50 6.62
CA ASN A 637 8.48 8.84 5.84
C ASN A 637 9.17 10.11 6.38
N THR A 638 10.32 10.48 5.80
CA THR A 638 11.10 11.66 6.25
C THR A 638 11.17 12.71 5.14
N SER A 639 11.22 14.00 5.50
CA SER A 639 11.46 15.13 4.58
C SER A 639 12.89 15.13 4.02
N THR A 640 13.21 14.13 3.19
CA THR A 640 14.49 13.95 2.50
C THR A 640 14.29 13.56 1.05
N TRP A 641 15.28 13.86 0.20
CA TRP A 641 15.26 13.45 -1.21
C TRP A 641 15.28 11.93 -1.39
N GLY A 642 15.97 11.21 -0.51
CA GLY A 642 15.97 9.74 -0.50
C GLY A 642 14.59 9.14 -0.25
N SER A 643 13.83 9.68 0.72
CA SER A 643 12.45 9.25 0.96
C SER A 643 11.53 9.57 -0.21
N MET A 644 11.68 10.74 -0.83
CA MET A 644 10.93 11.10 -2.05
C MET A 644 11.24 10.14 -3.20
N PHE A 645 12.51 9.83 -3.43
CA PHE A 645 12.97 8.91 -4.47
C PHE A 645 12.42 7.49 -4.26
N LEU A 646 12.54 6.94 -3.06
CA LEU A 646 12.07 5.58 -2.71
C LEU A 646 10.53 5.47 -2.64
N SER A 647 9.80 6.59 -2.59
CA SER A 647 8.34 6.55 -2.64
C SER A 647 7.80 5.96 -3.95
N ILE A 648 8.56 6.06 -5.05
CA ILE A 648 8.17 5.48 -6.35
C ILE A 648 8.26 3.96 -6.29
N SER A 649 9.35 3.38 -5.78
CA SER A 649 9.48 1.92 -5.64
C SER A 649 8.47 1.35 -4.65
N GLN A 650 8.20 2.06 -3.54
CA GLN A 650 7.15 1.68 -2.59
C GLN A 650 5.78 1.63 -3.28
N ALA A 651 5.42 2.66 -4.07
CA ALA A 651 4.16 2.66 -4.82
C ALA A 651 4.05 1.51 -5.81
N LEU A 652 5.08 1.28 -6.63
CA LEU A 652 5.09 0.18 -7.61
C LEU A 652 4.91 -1.18 -6.92
N THR A 653 5.51 -1.35 -5.74
CA THR A 653 5.36 -2.57 -4.92
C THR A 653 3.91 -2.76 -4.45
N PHE A 654 3.21 -1.68 -4.07
CA PHE A 654 1.79 -1.74 -3.71
C PHE A 654 0.85 -1.92 -4.91
N MET A 655 1.20 -1.41 -6.10
CA MET A 655 0.45 -1.67 -7.34
C MET A 655 0.40 -3.17 -7.64
N MET A 656 1.54 -3.86 -7.59
CA MET A 656 1.59 -5.30 -7.82
C MET A 656 1.02 -6.14 -6.66
N SER A 657 0.84 -5.53 -5.49
CA SER A 657 0.24 -6.16 -4.30
C SER A 657 -1.29 -6.07 -4.28
N GLY A 658 -1.91 -5.43 -5.28
CA GLY A 658 -3.37 -5.28 -5.36
C GLY A 658 -3.92 -4.18 -4.46
N ILE A 659 -3.13 -3.17 -4.10
CA ILE A 659 -3.54 -2.01 -3.29
C ILE A 659 -3.18 -0.73 -4.06
N PRO A 660 -3.90 -0.42 -5.16
CA PRO A 660 -3.53 0.67 -6.05
C PRO A 660 -3.84 2.06 -5.47
N MET A 661 -4.70 2.17 -4.46
CA MET A 661 -4.95 3.44 -3.76
C MET A 661 -3.84 3.69 -2.74
N PHE A 662 -2.69 4.11 -3.26
CA PHE A 662 -1.46 4.29 -2.49
C PHE A 662 -0.79 5.64 -2.78
N GLY A 663 -0.14 6.20 -1.75
CA GLY A 663 0.76 7.34 -1.86
C GLY A 663 1.51 7.64 -0.56
N PRO A 664 2.70 8.28 -0.63
CA PRO A 664 3.45 8.69 0.55
C PRO A 664 2.84 9.93 1.19
N ASP A 665 3.31 10.28 2.40
CA ASP A 665 3.12 11.63 2.93
C ASP A 665 4.02 12.60 2.16
N VAL A 666 3.39 13.43 1.32
CA VAL A 666 4.07 14.37 0.43
C VAL A 666 4.73 15.48 1.25
N CYS A 667 5.94 15.87 0.82
CA CYS A 667 6.90 16.73 1.54
C CYS A 667 7.58 16.06 2.75
N GLY A 668 7.15 14.86 3.13
CA GLY A 668 7.71 14.04 4.20
C GLY A 668 7.04 14.31 5.55
N PHE A 669 6.86 13.25 6.34
CA PHE A 669 6.24 13.33 7.66
C PHE A 669 7.20 13.86 8.73
N ALA A 670 8.37 13.24 8.87
CA ALA A 670 9.36 13.57 9.88
C ALA A 670 10.47 14.51 9.37
N GLY A 671 10.91 15.47 10.18
CA GLY A 671 11.88 16.50 9.78
C GLY A 671 11.22 17.73 9.16
N ASN A 672 11.97 18.82 8.99
CA ASN A 672 11.45 20.00 8.31
C ASN A 672 11.64 19.88 6.81
N ALA A 673 10.57 20.06 6.03
CA ALA A 673 10.71 20.29 4.59
C ALA A 673 11.27 21.69 4.28
N ASP A 674 11.86 21.83 3.10
CA ASP A 674 12.16 23.13 2.50
C ASP A 674 11.34 23.34 1.22
N PHE A 675 11.37 24.57 0.69
CA PHE A 675 10.58 24.93 -0.48
C PHE A 675 10.95 24.11 -1.73
N GLN A 676 12.18 23.63 -1.83
CA GLN A 676 12.64 22.91 -3.01
C GLN A 676 12.17 21.46 -2.98
N LEU A 677 12.43 20.75 -1.88
CA LEU A 677 11.92 19.39 -1.69
C LEU A 677 10.40 19.38 -1.79
N CYS A 678 9.72 20.31 -1.10
CA CYS A 678 8.26 20.30 -1.07
C CYS A 678 7.66 20.64 -2.43
N ALA A 679 8.24 21.56 -3.23
CA ALA A 679 7.79 21.80 -4.60
C ALA A 679 7.90 20.53 -5.46
N ARG A 680 9.06 19.85 -5.44
CA ARG A 680 9.27 18.61 -6.22
C ARG A 680 8.39 17.46 -5.76
N TRP A 681 8.17 17.33 -4.46
CA TRP A 681 7.33 16.27 -3.94
C TRP A 681 5.85 16.55 -4.19
N MET A 682 5.41 17.81 -4.17
CA MET A 682 4.06 18.18 -4.58
C MET A 682 3.84 17.89 -6.07
N GLU A 683 4.82 18.19 -6.93
CA GLU A 683 4.81 17.82 -8.35
C GLU A 683 4.69 16.31 -8.56
N LEU A 684 5.56 15.54 -7.92
CA LEU A 684 5.59 14.08 -7.99
C LEU A 684 4.30 13.46 -7.43
N GLY A 685 3.87 13.91 -6.24
CA GLY A 685 2.70 13.43 -5.51
C GLY A 685 1.40 13.57 -6.29
N ALA A 686 1.30 14.57 -7.16
CA ALA A 686 0.13 14.78 -8.02
C ALA A 686 -0.16 13.61 -8.98
N PHE A 687 0.79 12.68 -9.15
CA PHE A 687 0.65 11.48 -10.00
C PHE A 687 0.51 10.17 -9.21
N PHE A 688 0.53 10.21 -7.88
CA PHE A 688 0.19 9.06 -7.04
C PHE A 688 -1.33 8.92 -6.91
N PRO A 689 -1.90 7.70 -6.91
CA PRO A 689 -3.34 7.51 -6.72
C PRO A 689 -3.90 8.17 -5.46
N PHE A 690 -3.26 7.97 -4.31
CA PHE A 690 -3.55 8.69 -3.08
C PHE A 690 -2.59 9.88 -2.94
N TYR A 691 -3.12 11.10 -2.82
CA TYR A 691 -2.32 12.32 -2.83
C TYR A 691 -2.58 13.15 -1.58
N ARG A 692 -1.75 12.94 -0.54
CA ARG A 692 -1.86 13.60 0.76
C ARG A 692 -0.56 14.30 1.14
N ASN A 693 -0.65 15.55 1.60
CA ASN A 693 0.41 16.22 2.36
C ASN A 693 0.15 16.03 3.85
N HIS A 694 1.16 15.56 4.59
CA HIS A 694 1.06 15.32 6.02
C HIS A 694 2.42 15.52 6.69
N ASN A 695 2.45 16.10 7.89
CA ASN A 695 3.65 16.18 8.73
C ASN A 695 3.40 15.96 10.21
N VAL A 696 4.50 15.65 10.91
CA VAL A 696 4.59 15.47 12.35
C VAL A 696 4.48 16.81 13.09
N LYS A 697 3.97 16.74 14.33
CA LYS A 697 3.89 17.88 15.25
C LYS A 697 5.25 18.56 15.45
N SER A 698 5.22 19.88 15.61
CA SER A 698 6.38 20.71 15.96
C SER A 698 7.47 20.81 14.88
N THR A 699 7.21 20.34 13.66
CA THR A 699 7.98 20.73 12.47
C THR A 699 7.38 21.98 11.82
N LEU A 700 8.12 22.61 10.92
CA LEU A 700 7.64 23.75 10.15
C LEU A 700 6.38 23.39 9.35
N SER A 701 5.48 24.37 9.21
CA SER A 701 4.34 24.24 8.31
C SER A 701 4.79 23.97 6.87
N GLN A 702 4.14 23.03 6.20
CA GLN A 702 4.47 22.60 4.84
C GLN A 702 3.26 22.50 3.90
N GLU A 703 2.16 23.17 4.26
CA GLU A 703 1.03 23.37 3.35
C GLU A 703 1.54 24.06 2.06
N PRO A 704 0.93 23.79 0.90
CA PRO A 704 1.53 24.21 -0.37
C PRO A 704 1.60 25.73 -0.55
N TYR A 705 0.74 26.48 0.14
CA TYR A 705 0.73 27.95 0.12
C TYR A 705 1.84 28.60 0.94
N ILE A 706 2.58 27.85 1.78
CA ILE A 706 3.62 28.40 2.66
C ILE A 706 4.74 29.09 1.86
N TRP A 707 5.07 28.55 0.68
CA TRP A 707 6.04 29.13 -0.25
C TRP A 707 5.40 29.39 -1.61
N SER A 708 5.66 30.56 -2.20
CA SER A 708 5.08 30.92 -3.51
C SER A 708 5.47 29.96 -4.63
N SER A 709 6.69 29.43 -4.62
CA SER A 709 7.16 28.44 -5.60
C SER A 709 6.48 27.09 -5.42
N VAL A 710 6.22 26.68 -4.17
CA VAL A 710 5.48 25.43 -3.88
C VAL A 710 4.02 25.59 -4.30
N ALA A 711 3.41 26.75 -4.06
CA ALA A 711 2.04 27.03 -4.48
C ALA A 711 1.90 26.97 -6.01
N GLU A 712 2.83 27.56 -6.76
CA GLU A 712 2.82 27.53 -8.22
C GLU A 712 3.10 26.13 -8.80
N ALA A 713 4.11 25.44 -8.27
CA ALA A 713 4.40 24.05 -8.64
C ALA A 713 3.17 23.14 -8.40
N SER A 714 2.52 23.31 -7.24
CA SER A 714 1.32 22.56 -6.87
C SER A 714 0.15 22.86 -7.79
N ARG A 715 -0.19 24.14 -8.06
CA ARG A 715 -1.28 24.49 -8.98
C ARG A 715 -1.07 23.90 -10.37
N ARG A 716 0.15 23.93 -10.90
CA ARG A 716 0.46 23.37 -12.23
C ARG A 716 0.33 21.85 -12.25
N ALA A 717 0.93 21.16 -11.29
CA ALA A 717 0.86 19.70 -11.21
C ALA A 717 -0.57 19.21 -10.92
N MET A 718 -1.30 19.88 -10.02
CA MET A 718 -2.71 19.62 -9.75
C MET A 718 -3.58 19.91 -10.97
N GLY A 719 -3.29 20.95 -11.76
CA GLY A 719 -3.98 21.20 -13.02
C GLY A 719 -3.89 20.02 -13.99
N VAL A 720 -2.71 19.38 -14.08
CA VAL A 720 -2.55 18.12 -14.83
C VAL A 720 -3.36 17.00 -14.19
N ARG A 721 -3.21 16.77 -12.88
CA ARG A 721 -3.93 15.72 -12.15
C ARG A 721 -5.45 15.82 -12.32
N TYR A 722 -6.02 16.99 -12.03
CA TYR A 722 -7.46 17.22 -12.05
C TYR A 722 -8.04 17.05 -13.46
N SER A 723 -7.25 17.36 -14.50
CA SER A 723 -7.63 17.06 -15.88
C SER A 723 -7.65 15.57 -16.20
N LEU A 724 -6.78 14.79 -15.55
CA LEU A 724 -6.62 13.34 -15.70
C LEU A 724 -7.50 12.51 -14.75
N LEU A 725 -8.34 13.11 -13.90
CA LEU A 725 -9.12 12.33 -12.92
C LEU A 725 -10.00 11.27 -13.57
N THR A 726 -10.60 11.56 -14.72
CA THR A 726 -11.42 10.58 -15.45
C THR A 726 -10.58 9.41 -16.00
N TYR A 727 -9.33 9.67 -16.40
CA TYR A 727 -8.37 8.64 -16.78
C TYR A 727 -7.96 7.80 -15.57
N MET A 728 -7.56 8.42 -14.45
CA MET A 728 -7.22 7.71 -13.20
C MET A 728 -8.39 6.85 -12.70
N TYR A 729 -9.60 7.40 -12.75
CA TYR A 729 -10.82 6.69 -12.36
C TYR A 729 -11.11 5.48 -13.27
N THR A 730 -10.86 5.62 -14.58
CA THR A 730 -10.96 4.52 -15.54
C THR A 730 -9.89 3.44 -15.29
N LEU A 731 -8.66 3.83 -14.92
CA LEU A 731 -7.63 2.87 -14.50
C LEU A 731 -8.06 2.09 -13.27
N PHE A 732 -8.72 2.74 -12.30
CA PHE A 732 -9.27 2.06 -11.12
C PHE A 732 -10.44 1.14 -11.45
N TYR A 733 -11.27 1.48 -12.43
CA TYR A 733 -12.27 0.56 -12.95
C TYR A 733 -11.60 -0.73 -13.45
N TYR A 734 -10.57 -0.63 -14.29
CA TYR A 734 -9.82 -1.82 -14.75
C TYR A 734 -9.07 -2.54 -13.63
N ALA A 735 -8.55 -1.82 -12.64
CA ALA A 735 -7.95 -2.46 -11.46
C ALA A 735 -9.00 -3.29 -10.70
N HIS A 736 -10.21 -2.74 -10.51
CA HIS A 736 -11.31 -3.37 -9.79
C HIS A 736 -11.94 -4.54 -10.56
N THR A 737 -12.10 -4.44 -11.89
CA THR A 737 -12.79 -5.47 -12.68
C THR A 737 -11.86 -6.49 -13.33
N GLU A 738 -10.61 -6.11 -13.59
CA GLU A 738 -9.65 -6.94 -14.35
C GLU A 738 -8.33 -7.16 -13.61
N GLY A 739 -8.15 -6.63 -12.40
CA GLY A 739 -6.90 -6.77 -11.64
C GLY A 739 -5.72 -6.02 -12.27
N ALA A 740 -5.99 -5.04 -13.14
CA ALA A 740 -4.97 -4.22 -13.78
C ALA A 740 -4.24 -3.31 -12.78
N THR A 741 -3.08 -2.79 -13.17
CA THR A 741 -2.28 -1.85 -12.38
C THR A 741 -2.53 -0.40 -12.81
N VAL A 742 -2.43 0.52 -11.83
CA VAL A 742 -2.65 1.96 -12.02
C VAL A 742 -1.33 2.69 -12.28
N MET A 743 -0.41 2.76 -11.31
CA MET A 743 0.99 3.11 -11.62
C MET A 743 1.72 1.85 -12.12
N ARG A 744 2.63 2.01 -13.08
CA ARG A 744 3.34 0.89 -13.71
C ARG A 744 4.83 1.19 -13.85
N ALA A 745 5.65 0.18 -13.57
CA ALA A 745 7.08 0.25 -13.80
C ALA A 745 7.35 0.22 -15.32
N LEU A 746 8.42 0.87 -15.77
CA LEU A 746 8.72 0.92 -17.21
C LEU A 746 8.98 -0.48 -17.79
N ASN A 747 9.65 -1.35 -17.03
CA ASN A 747 9.93 -2.73 -17.43
C ASN A 747 8.68 -3.65 -17.46
N TRP A 748 7.52 -3.16 -17.01
CA TRP A 748 6.25 -3.89 -17.21
C TRP A 748 5.59 -3.56 -18.55
N GLU A 749 5.69 -2.31 -18.99
CA GLU A 749 5.13 -1.83 -20.25
C GLU A 749 6.06 -2.08 -21.44
N PHE A 750 7.37 -2.08 -21.19
CA PHE A 750 8.43 -2.27 -22.18
C PHE A 750 9.36 -3.40 -21.72
N PRO A 751 8.84 -4.64 -21.61
CA PRO A 751 9.57 -5.73 -20.96
C PRO A 751 10.81 -6.17 -21.74
N GLU A 752 10.84 -5.97 -23.06
CA GLU A 752 11.98 -6.36 -23.92
C GLU A 752 13.19 -5.41 -23.80
N GLU A 753 13.02 -4.22 -23.23
CA GLU A 753 14.11 -3.27 -22.98
C GLU A 753 14.81 -3.57 -21.65
N GLN A 754 15.78 -4.48 -21.67
CA GLN A 754 16.52 -4.93 -20.48
C GLN A 754 17.19 -3.79 -19.68
N SER A 755 17.51 -2.65 -20.29
CA SER A 755 18.04 -1.47 -19.58
C SER A 755 17.09 -0.91 -18.52
N LEU A 756 15.79 -1.21 -18.61
CA LEU A 756 14.74 -0.70 -17.72
C LEU A 756 14.53 -1.55 -16.46
N VAL A 757 15.24 -2.68 -16.33
CA VAL A 757 15.04 -3.70 -15.29
C VAL A 757 15.07 -3.16 -13.86
N GLY A 758 15.78 -2.07 -13.62
CA GLY A 758 15.88 -1.39 -12.33
C GLY A 758 15.51 0.09 -12.39
N THR A 759 14.74 0.54 -13.39
CA THR A 759 14.35 1.94 -13.51
C THR A 759 13.11 2.25 -12.68
N TYR A 760 13.27 3.13 -11.70
CA TYR A 760 12.18 3.65 -10.85
C TYR A 760 12.35 5.14 -10.53
N SER A 761 13.18 5.85 -11.30
CA SER A 761 13.22 7.32 -11.36
C SER A 761 12.17 7.90 -12.31
N GLN A 762 11.47 7.04 -13.04
CA GLN A 762 10.35 7.31 -13.94
C GLN A 762 9.31 6.20 -13.74
N PHE A 763 8.04 6.52 -14.01
CA PHE A 763 6.97 5.54 -13.98
C PHE A 763 5.88 5.92 -14.97
N MET A 764 5.04 4.94 -15.29
CA MET A 764 3.85 5.14 -16.09
C MET A 764 2.62 5.27 -15.19
N LEU A 765 1.68 6.14 -15.55
CA LEU A 765 0.31 6.10 -15.05
C LEU A 765 -0.56 5.46 -16.14
N GLY A 766 -1.02 4.25 -15.86
CA GLY A 766 -1.60 3.33 -16.84
C GLY A 766 -0.64 3.08 -18.01
N PRO A 767 -1.14 2.79 -19.21
CA PRO A 767 -0.29 2.63 -20.40
C PRO A 767 0.09 3.94 -21.10
N SER A 768 -0.55 5.07 -20.76
CA SER A 768 -0.57 6.26 -21.63
C SER A 768 0.24 7.46 -21.15
N ILE A 769 0.59 7.56 -19.87
CA ILE A 769 1.27 8.75 -19.31
C ILE A 769 2.61 8.35 -18.70
N LEU A 770 3.71 8.94 -19.18
CA LEU A 770 5.05 8.81 -18.60
C LEU A 770 5.36 10.03 -17.73
N VAL A 771 5.73 9.79 -16.48
CA VAL A 771 6.11 10.83 -15.52
C VAL A 771 7.61 10.78 -15.26
N THR A 772 8.29 11.92 -15.41
CA THR A 772 9.73 12.07 -15.19
C THR A 772 10.01 13.18 -14.16
N PRO A 773 9.95 12.85 -12.86
CA PRO A 773 10.14 13.81 -11.77
C PRO A 773 11.62 14.16 -11.55
N VAL A 774 11.88 15.38 -11.06
CA VAL A 774 13.20 15.73 -10.50
C VAL A 774 13.33 15.15 -9.10
N LEU A 775 14.35 14.32 -8.88
CA LEU A 775 14.57 13.59 -7.62
C LEU A 775 15.88 13.96 -6.91
N GLU A 776 16.49 15.08 -7.29
CA GLU A 776 17.75 15.56 -6.72
C GLU A 776 17.66 17.05 -6.33
N PRO A 777 18.37 17.48 -5.25
CA PRO A 777 18.39 18.87 -4.84
C PRO A 777 19.17 19.76 -5.82
N ASN A 778 18.80 21.04 -5.85
CA ASN A 778 19.56 22.12 -6.52
C ASN A 778 19.75 21.96 -8.04
N VAL A 779 18.83 21.27 -8.71
CA VAL A 779 18.84 21.11 -10.17
C VAL A 779 17.58 21.67 -10.84
N GLU A 780 17.76 22.12 -12.08
CA GLU A 780 16.69 22.65 -12.96
C GLU A 780 16.56 21.81 -14.25
N THR A 781 17.14 20.61 -14.25
CA THR A 781 17.04 19.64 -15.34
C THR A 781 16.86 18.25 -14.76
N VAL A 782 16.25 17.36 -15.53
CA VAL A 782 16.12 15.94 -15.21
C VAL A 782 16.60 15.10 -16.38
N ARG A 783 17.04 13.88 -16.11
CA ARG A 783 17.38 12.91 -17.13
C ARG A 783 16.34 11.80 -17.14
N GLY A 784 15.78 11.50 -18.32
CA GLY A 784 14.79 10.44 -18.50
C GLY A 784 15.00 9.70 -19.81
N VAL A 785 14.61 8.44 -19.82
CA VAL A 785 14.50 7.61 -21.03
C VAL A 785 13.08 7.67 -21.58
N PHE A 786 12.96 7.42 -22.88
CA PHE A 786 11.69 7.31 -23.60
C PHE A 786 11.59 5.89 -24.17
N PRO A 787 10.99 4.95 -23.41
CA PRO A 787 10.93 3.55 -23.80
C PRO A 787 10.17 3.31 -25.10
N GLY A 788 10.46 2.20 -25.77
CA GLY A 788 9.79 1.72 -26.98
C GLY A 788 10.22 2.41 -28.27
N ILE A 789 11.02 3.49 -28.23
CA ILE A 789 11.41 4.22 -29.45
C ILE A 789 12.10 3.31 -30.48
N GLY A 790 12.90 2.35 -30.01
CA GLY A 790 13.55 1.34 -30.87
C GLY A 790 12.57 0.42 -31.59
N GLU A 791 11.37 0.26 -31.04
CA GLU A 791 10.28 -0.59 -31.54
C GLU A 791 9.23 0.21 -32.31
N GLY A 792 9.47 1.51 -32.54
CA GLY A 792 8.54 2.40 -33.26
C GLY A 792 7.53 3.09 -32.35
N GLU A 793 7.80 3.22 -31.06
CA GLU A 793 7.04 4.11 -30.17
C GLU A 793 7.41 5.58 -30.40
N ASN A 794 6.47 6.48 -30.11
CA ASN A 794 6.70 7.91 -30.07
C ASN A 794 6.05 8.52 -28.82
N TRP A 795 6.57 9.65 -28.37
CA TRP A 795 6.11 10.34 -27.16
C TRP A 795 5.81 11.79 -27.45
N TYR A 796 4.84 12.36 -26.75
CA TYR A 796 4.47 13.77 -26.87
C TYR A 796 4.58 14.46 -25.52
N ASP A 797 5.19 15.64 -25.47
CA ASP A 797 5.18 16.46 -24.25
C ASP A 797 3.74 16.84 -23.88
N TRP A 798 3.35 16.67 -22.61
CA TRP A 798 1.98 16.92 -22.15
C TRP A 798 1.52 18.36 -22.38
N TYR A 799 2.41 19.33 -22.17
CA TYR A 799 2.06 20.75 -22.15
C TYR A 799 1.93 21.35 -23.56
N THR A 800 2.80 20.93 -24.47
CA THR A 800 2.88 21.45 -25.84
C THR A 800 2.19 20.53 -26.85
N LEU A 801 2.19 19.22 -26.58
CA LEU A 801 1.87 18.12 -27.48
C LEU A 801 2.80 18.02 -28.70
N GLU A 802 3.99 18.61 -28.62
CA GLU A 802 5.07 18.39 -29.58
C GLU A 802 5.68 16.99 -29.37
N ALA A 803 6.08 16.34 -30.47
CA ALA A 803 6.73 15.03 -30.40
C ALA A 803 8.14 15.17 -29.79
N VAL A 804 8.49 14.24 -28.90
CA VAL A 804 9.80 14.17 -28.28
C VAL A 804 10.82 13.65 -29.29
N GLU A 805 11.93 14.37 -29.44
CA GLU A 805 13.10 13.92 -30.21
C GLU A 805 14.07 13.18 -29.29
N ALA A 806 14.13 11.85 -29.41
CA ALA A 806 15.06 11.00 -28.65
C ALA A 806 15.48 9.78 -29.48
N GLN A 807 16.69 9.24 -29.23
CA GLN A 807 17.15 7.98 -29.79
C GLN A 807 16.75 6.78 -28.90
N PRO A 808 16.67 5.55 -29.43
CA PRO A 808 16.41 4.35 -28.63
C PRO A 808 17.39 4.23 -27.43
N GLY A 809 16.85 4.06 -26.22
CA GLY A 809 17.64 3.95 -24.98
C GLY A 809 18.37 5.23 -24.55
N GLU A 810 18.16 6.36 -25.24
CA GLU A 810 18.79 7.62 -24.88
C GLU A 810 18.24 8.14 -23.55
N ASN A 811 19.15 8.50 -22.64
CA ASN A 811 18.80 9.18 -21.39
C ASN A 811 18.89 10.70 -21.58
N VAL A 812 17.80 11.27 -22.09
CA VAL A 812 17.64 12.66 -22.53
C VAL A 812 17.67 13.61 -21.36
N THR A 813 18.39 14.74 -21.49
CA THR A 813 18.36 15.81 -20.48
C THR A 813 17.28 16.83 -20.84
N MET A 814 16.27 16.94 -19.98
CA MET A 814 15.12 17.82 -20.17
C MET A 814 15.18 19.01 -19.21
N SER A 815 14.64 20.15 -19.64
CA SER A 815 14.45 21.29 -18.75
C SER A 815 13.39 20.95 -17.70
N ALA A 816 13.68 21.26 -16.45
CA ALA A 816 12.79 21.02 -15.33
C ALA A 816 12.98 22.13 -14.31
N PRO A 817 12.61 23.40 -14.61
CA PRO A 817 12.61 24.45 -13.59
C PRO A 817 11.72 24.04 -12.39
N LEU A 818 11.85 24.73 -11.26
CA LEU A 818 11.25 24.31 -9.97
C LEU A 818 9.72 24.11 -9.99
N GLU A 819 9.04 24.76 -10.93
CA GLU A 819 7.57 24.78 -11.10
C GLU A 819 7.14 24.04 -12.38
N HIS A 820 7.91 23.02 -12.76
CA HIS A 820 7.67 22.20 -13.94
C HIS A 820 8.17 20.77 -13.73
N ILE A 821 7.23 19.83 -13.85
CA ILE A 821 7.47 18.40 -13.92
C ILE A 821 7.30 17.92 -15.37
N ASN A 822 8.19 17.04 -15.82
CA ASN A 822 8.13 16.51 -17.17
C ASN A 822 7.12 15.36 -17.25
N VAL A 823 6.09 15.52 -18.08
CA VAL A 823 5.00 14.57 -18.28
C VAL A 823 4.82 14.37 -19.78
N HIS A 824 4.67 13.12 -20.22
CA HIS A 824 4.55 12.81 -21.64
C HIS A 824 3.39 11.86 -21.89
N VAL A 825 2.72 12.03 -23.03
CA VAL A 825 1.68 11.14 -23.53
C VAL A 825 2.32 10.15 -24.50
N ARG A 826 2.10 8.87 -24.27
CA ARG A 826 2.51 7.79 -25.18
C ARG A 826 1.72 7.88 -26.48
N GLY A 827 2.40 7.71 -27.61
CA GLY A 827 1.75 7.48 -28.91
C GLY A 827 0.75 6.33 -28.84
N GLY A 828 -0.27 6.38 -29.68
CA GLY A 828 -1.36 5.41 -29.67
C GLY A 828 -2.42 5.67 -28.61
N SER A 829 -2.35 6.76 -27.85
CA SER A 829 -3.28 7.04 -26.74
C SER A 829 -4.35 8.07 -27.09
N ILE A 830 -5.58 7.85 -26.60
CA ILE A 830 -6.66 8.84 -26.54
C ILE A 830 -7.07 9.04 -25.10
N LEU A 831 -7.03 10.29 -24.64
CA LEU A 831 -7.37 10.67 -23.28
C LEU A 831 -8.62 11.55 -23.30
N ALA A 832 -9.66 11.13 -22.58
CA ALA A 832 -10.74 12.02 -22.21
C ALA A 832 -10.33 12.77 -20.94
N LEU A 833 -10.46 14.09 -20.95
CA LEU A 833 -10.07 14.99 -19.87
C LEU A 833 -11.24 15.86 -19.46
N GLN A 834 -11.17 16.46 -18.28
CA GLN A 834 -12.08 17.53 -17.84
C GLN A 834 -11.30 18.79 -17.48
N GLU A 835 -11.94 19.95 -17.63
CA GLU A 835 -11.34 21.21 -17.16
C GLU A 835 -11.29 21.20 -15.61
N PRO A 836 -10.10 21.41 -14.99
CA PRO A 836 -9.95 21.39 -13.54
C PRO A 836 -10.84 22.42 -12.81
N GLY A 837 -11.50 21.98 -11.73
CA GLY A 837 -12.14 22.85 -10.73
C GLY A 837 -11.39 22.79 -9.39
N TYR A 838 -11.92 23.47 -8.37
CA TYR A 838 -11.30 23.48 -7.03
C TYR A 838 -11.52 22.15 -6.29
N THR A 839 -12.67 21.51 -6.49
CA THR A 839 -12.99 20.16 -6.00
C THR A 839 -13.23 19.21 -7.18
N THR A 840 -13.27 17.90 -6.90
CA THR A 840 -13.66 16.89 -7.88
C THR A 840 -15.12 17.07 -8.30
N ALA A 841 -16.00 17.53 -7.40
CA ALA A 841 -17.39 17.84 -7.71
C ALA A 841 -17.52 18.99 -8.71
N GLU A 842 -16.74 20.06 -8.55
CA GLU A 842 -16.66 21.17 -9.51
C GLU A 842 -16.08 20.68 -10.85
N THR A 843 -14.98 19.92 -10.81
CA THR A 843 -14.34 19.35 -12.01
C THR A 843 -15.30 18.48 -12.82
N LYS A 844 -16.12 17.66 -12.15
CA LYS A 844 -17.12 16.80 -12.80
C LYS A 844 -18.21 17.58 -13.52
N GLN A 845 -18.45 18.85 -13.16
CA GLN A 845 -19.43 19.71 -13.81
C GLN A 845 -18.87 20.44 -15.04
N ASN A 846 -17.55 20.49 -15.16
CA ASN A 846 -16.88 21.20 -16.24
C ASN A 846 -16.91 20.40 -17.56
N PRO A 847 -16.80 21.09 -18.71
CA PRO A 847 -16.80 20.44 -20.02
C PRO A 847 -15.66 19.44 -20.19
N TYR A 848 -15.92 18.42 -20.99
CA TYR A 848 -14.91 17.45 -21.42
C TYR A 848 -14.02 18.00 -22.52
N SER A 849 -12.82 17.45 -22.63
CA SER A 849 -11.97 17.56 -23.81
C SER A 849 -11.36 16.21 -24.17
N ILE A 850 -10.91 16.05 -25.42
CA ILE A 850 -10.17 14.87 -25.87
C ILE A 850 -8.77 15.30 -26.32
N VAL A 851 -7.75 14.56 -25.89
CA VAL A 851 -6.41 14.58 -26.47
C VAL A 851 -6.19 13.27 -27.22
N VAL A 852 -5.88 13.37 -28.51
CA VAL A 852 -5.48 12.25 -29.37
C VAL A 852 -3.97 12.38 -29.62
N ALA A 853 -3.21 11.37 -29.20
CA ALA A 853 -1.78 11.23 -29.43
C ALA A 853 -1.54 10.03 -30.35
N PRO A 854 -1.51 10.21 -31.68
CA PRO A 854 -1.33 9.10 -32.61
C PRO A 854 0.04 8.41 -32.46
N ASP A 855 0.07 7.10 -32.67
CA ASP A 855 1.31 6.35 -32.83
C ASP A 855 1.99 6.70 -34.17
N VAL A 856 3.14 6.07 -34.43
CA VAL A 856 3.86 6.23 -35.71
C VAL A 856 3.06 5.79 -36.95
N ASN A 857 1.99 5.01 -36.77
CA ASN A 857 1.07 4.58 -37.83
C ASN A 857 -0.15 5.50 -37.96
N GLY A 858 -0.20 6.61 -37.19
CA GLY A 858 -1.32 7.54 -37.18
C GLY A 858 -2.58 6.97 -36.51
N CYS A 859 -2.44 5.95 -35.66
CA CYS A 859 -3.52 5.30 -34.93
C CYS A 859 -3.50 5.67 -33.45
N ALA A 860 -4.66 5.70 -32.79
CA ALA A 860 -4.73 5.80 -31.33
C ALA A 860 -6.00 5.14 -30.78
N SER A 861 -5.98 4.79 -29.51
CA SER A 861 -7.12 4.23 -28.79
C SER A 861 -7.12 4.64 -27.32
N GLY A 862 -8.27 4.54 -26.67
CA GLY A 862 -8.42 4.79 -25.25
C GLY A 862 -9.84 4.54 -24.82
N SER A 863 -10.08 4.64 -23.51
CA SER A 863 -11.40 4.39 -22.94
C SER A 863 -11.72 5.37 -21.80
N LEU A 864 -13.01 5.47 -21.50
CA LEU A 864 -13.53 6.29 -20.41
C LEU A 864 -14.68 5.54 -19.73
N TYR A 865 -14.50 5.23 -18.44
CA TYR A 865 -15.53 4.71 -17.56
C TYR A 865 -16.21 5.85 -16.78
N LEU A 866 -17.54 5.81 -16.71
CA LEU A 866 -18.35 6.80 -16.01
C LEU A 866 -19.46 6.11 -15.21
N ASP A 867 -19.65 6.57 -13.98
CA ASP A 867 -20.78 6.30 -13.09
C ASP A 867 -21.01 7.52 -12.18
N ASP A 868 -21.83 7.36 -11.14
CA ASP A 868 -22.09 8.44 -10.18
C ASP A 868 -20.87 8.85 -9.34
N GLY A 869 -19.81 8.04 -9.30
CA GLY A 869 -18.60 8.30 -8.55
C GLY A 869 -18.66 7.90 -7.07
N GLU A 870 -19.75 7.29 -6.60
CA GLU A 870 -20.01 7.16 -5.15
C GLU A 870 -20.65 5.83 -4.77
N SER A 871 -21.61 5.33 -5.55
CA SER A 871 -22.40 4.17 -5.17
C SER A 871 -21.57 2.89 -5.17
N LEU A 872 -21.79 2.03 -4.17
CA LEU A 872 -21.20 0.70 -4.07
C LEU A 872 -21.64 -0.17 -5.25
N VAL A 873 -22.94 -0.17 -5.53
CA VAL A 873 -23.55 -0.82 -6.70
C VAL A 873 -24.21 0.28 -7.53
N GLN A 874 -23.72 0.49 -8.74
CA GLN A 874 -24.15 1.59 -9.59
C GLN A 874 -25.49 1.24 -10.25
N GLU A 875 -26.47 2.16 -10.23
CA GLU A 875 -27.74 1.96 -10.96
C GLU A 875 -27.53 1.98 -12.48
N ALA A 876 -26.59 2.80 -12.94
CA ALA A 876 -26.23 2.94 -14.34
C ALA A 876 -24.74 3.28 -14.46
N THR A 877 -24.10 2.71 -15.48
CA THR A 877 -22.72 3.02 -15.88
C THR A 877 -22.68 3.39 -17.36
N LYS A 878 -21.58 3.98 -17.81
CA LYS A 878 -21.28 4.25 -19.22
C LYS A 878 -19.81 3.98 -19.50
N MET A 879 -19.55 3.24 -20.58
CA MET A 879 -18.23 3.05 -21.17
C MET A 879 -18.19 3.74 -22.52
N VAL A 880 -17.15 4.54 -22.74
CA VAL A 880 -16.85 5.14 -24.04
C VAL A 880 -15.53 4.55 -24.53
N GLU A 881 -15.54 3.95 -25.72
CA GLU A 881 -14.35 3.44 -26.38
C GLU A 881 -13.96 4.37 -27.53
N PHE A 882 -12.73 4.87 -27.51
CA PHE A 882 -12.21 5.78 -28.51
C PHE A 882 -11.27 5.06 -29.47
N THR A 883 -11.38 5.38 -30.76
CA THR A 883 -10.40 4.97 -31.77
C THR A 883 -10.14 6.12 -32.73
N TYR A 884 -8.87 6.34 -33.06
CA TYR A 884 -8.44 7.26 -34.10
C TYR A 884 -7.66 6.48 -35.15
N LYS A 885 -8.07 6.55 -36.41
CA LYS A 885 -7.37 5.91 -37.52
C LYS A 885 -7.75 6.55 -38.85
N ASP A 886 -6.78 6.69 -39.75
CA ASP A 886 -6.99 7.22 -41.11
C ASP A 886 -7.73 8.58 -41.12
N GLY A 887 -7.41 9.47 -40.18
CA GLY A 887 -8.04 10.78 -40.02
C GLY A 887 -9.47 10.75 -39.46
N CYS A 888 -9.91 9.60 -38.94
CA CYS A 888 -11.24 9.41 -38.35
C CYS A 888 -11.13 9.17 -36.84
N LEU A 889 -11.68 10.08 -36.03
CA LEU A 889 -11.92 9.88 -34.60
C LEU A 889 -13.32 9.30 -34.41
N TYR A 890 -13.41 8.16 -33.73
CA TYR A 890 -14.66 7.51 -33.37
C TYR A 890 -14.74 7.37 -31.85
N ALA A 891 -15.92 7.64 -31.29
CA ALA A 891 -16.28 7.35 -29.90
C ALA A 891 -17.51 6.45 -29.90
N SER A 892 -17.36 5.24 -29.36
CA SER A 892 -18.42 4.24 -29.22
C SER A 892 -18.98 4.29 -27.82
N VAL A 893 -20.26 4.53 -27.65
CA VAL A 893 -20.89 4.69 -26.34
C VAL A 893 -21.73 3.47 -25.99
N LYS A 894 -21.49 2.89 -24.80
CA LYS A 894 -22.30 1.81 -24.23
C LYS A 894 -22.68 2.14 -22.78
N GLY A 895 -23.87 1.73 -22.38
CA GLY A 895 -24.39 1.97 -21.03
C GLY A 895 -25.47 3.06 -20.99
N SER A 896 -25.97 3.34 -19.80
CA SER A 896 -27.17 4.18 -19.59
C SER A 896 -26.97 5.33 -18.61
N TYR A 897 -25.79 5.45 -18.00
CA TYR A 897 -25.48 6.61 -17.14
C TYR A 897 -25.56 7.89 -17.97
N HIS A 898 -26.15 8.95 -17.42
CA HIS A 898 -26.29 10.23 -18.13
C HIS A 898 -25.17 11.19 -17.74
N VAL A 899 -24.55 11.80 -18.74
CA VAL A 899 -23.43 12.73 -18.53
C VAL A 899 -23.86 14.11 -18.99
N ALA A 900 -24.11 15.02 -18.06
CA ALA A 900 -24.61 16.36 -18.39
C ALA A 900 -23.57 17.29 -19.07
N PRO A 901 -22.28 17.33 -18.65
CA PRO A 901 -21.31 18.26 -19.25
C PRO A 901 -21.06 17.95 -20.74
N PRO A 902 -20.92 19.00 -21.59
CA PRO A 902 -20.67 18.83 -23.01
C PRO A 902 -19.21 18.50 -23.32
N LEU A 903 -18.93 18.08 -24.54
CA LEU A 903 -17.57 18.05 -25.09
C LEU A 903 -17.25 19.44 -25.64
N ALA A 904 -16.19 20.06 -25.15
CA ALA A 904 -15.77 21.40 -25.58
C ALA A 904 -14.70 21.37 -26.68
N ASN A 905 -13.67 20.56 -26.46
CA ASN A 905 -12.43 20.63 -27.25
C ASN A 905 -11.95 19.25 -27.70
N VAL A 906 -11.37 19.18 -28.89
CA VAL A 906 -10.63 18.03 -29.38
C VAL A 906 -9.26 18.49 -29.87
N THR A 907 -8.20 17.91 -29.33
CA THR A 907 -6.82 18.23 -29.69
C THR A 907 -6.13 16.99 -30.24
N ILE A 908 -5.43 17.12 -31.38
CA ILE A 908 -4.74 16.02 -32.04
C ILE A 908 -3.26 16.41 -32.22
N ALA A 909 -2.37 15.64 -31.61
CA ALA A 909 -0.93 15.79 -31.71
C ALA A 909 -0.39 15.18 -33.04
N GLY A 910 0.83 15.56 -33.44
CA GLY A 910 1.51 14.96 -34.59
C GLY A 910 0.84 15.19 -35.96
N MET A 911 -0.04 16.18 -36.08
CA MET A 911 -0.69 16.53 -37.34
C MET A 911 0.23 17.43 -38.17
N HIS A 912 0.78 16.92 -39.27
CA HIS A 912 1.71 17.71 -40.12
C HIS A 912 1.03 18.79 -40.96
N GLU A 913 -0.23 18.60 -41.34
CA GLU A 913 -0.99 19.54 -42.16
C GLU A 913 -2.37 19.81 -41.55
N MET A 914 -2.89 21.02 -41.77
CA MET A 914 -4.25 21.39 -41.40
C MET A 914 -5.24 20.72 -42.36
N PRO A 915 -6.24 19.96 -41.87
CA PRO A 915 -7.24 19.35 -42.73
C PRO A 915 -8.06 20.41 -43.46
N LYS A 916 -8.35 20.19 -44.75
CA LYS A 916 -9.18 21.11 -45.57
C LYS A 916 -10.67 20.87 -45.43
N HIS A 917 -11.03 19.67 -45.03
CA HIS A 917 -12.40 19.21 -44.94
C HIS A 917 -12.61 18.43 -43.64
N MET A 918 -13.81 18.59 -43.09
CA MET A 918 -14.27 17.86 -41.93
C MET A 918 -15.73 17.50 -42.09
N SER A 919 -16.11 16.32 -41.60
CA SER A 919 -17.49 15.94 -41.34
C SER A 919 -17.60 15.34 -39.96
N MET A 920 -18.73 15.53 -39.30
CA MET A 920 -18.96 14.97 -37.98
C MET A 920 -20.40 14.50 -37.88
N LYS A 921 -20.57 13.30 -37.33
CA LYS A 921 -21.86 12.75 -36.96
C LYS A 921 -21.91 12.49 -35.47
N ILE A 922 -23.03 12.83 -34.86
CA ILE A 922 -23.36 12.40 -33.49
C ILE A 922 -24.71 11.70 -33.57
N HIS A 923 -24.79 10.48 -33.02
CA HIS A 923 -25.98 9.65 -33.10
C HIS A 923 -26.49 9.45 -34.55
N GLY A 924 -25.55 9.33 -35.49
CA GLY A 924 -25.83 9.20 -36.93
C GLY A 924 -26.38 10.46 -37.61
N GLN A 925 -26.56 11.58 -36.89
CA GLN A 925 -26.99 12.86 -37.43
C GLN A 925 -25.79 13.73 -37.80
N GLU A 926 -25.82 14.34 -38.98
CA GLU A 926 -24.77 15.24 -39.47
C GLU A 926 -24.75 16.57 -38.69
N CYS A 927 -23.57 17.00 -38.28
CA CYS A 927 -23.34 18.25 -37.56
C CYS A 927 -22.84 19.37 -38.51
N GLU A 928 -23.25 20.62 -38.26
CA GLU A 928 -22.81 21.80 -39.03
C GLU A 928 -21.37 22.20 -38.65
N THR A 929 -20.43 21.42 -39.18
CA THR A 929 -18.98 21.47 -38.92
C THR A 929 -18.30 22.82 -39.20
N GLY A 930 -18.91 23.71 -39.99
CA GLY A 930 -18.36 25.04 -40.29
C GLY A 930 -18.29 26.00 -39.11
N ARG A 931 -18.87 25.64 -37.96
CA ARG A 931 -18.84 26.40 -36.71
C ARG A 931 -17.76 25.94 -35.72
N VAL A 932 -17.01 24.88 -36.04
CA VAL A 932 -15.90 24.42 -35.21
C VAL A 932 -14.70 25.33 -35.46
N GLY A 933 -14.15 25.89 -34.38
CA GLY A 933 -12.91 26.66 -34.46
C GLY A 933 -11.74 25.70 -34.66
N MET A 934 -10.90 25.92 -35.67
CA MET A 934 -9.70 25.12 -35.93
C MET A 934 -8.45 25.99 -35.89
N LYS A 935 -7.48 25.56 -35.10
CA LYS A 935 -6.16 26.18 -35.01
C LYS A 935 -5.07 25.11 -35.12
N HIS A 936 -4.13 25.31 -36.04
CA HIS A 936 -3.00 24.40 -36.25
C HIS A 936 -1.70 25.16 -36.04
N GLU A 937 -0.92 24.74 -35.04
CA GLU A 937 0.38 25.33 -34.70
C GLU A 937 1.31 24.21 -34.20
N GLN A 938 2.58 24.26 -34.61
CA GLN A 938 3.64 23.35 -34.16
C GLN A 938 3.27 21.85 -34.24
N GLY A 939 2.57 21.45 -35.30
CA GLY A 939 2.19 20.04 -35.49
C GLY A 939 1.00 19.58 -34.64
N VAL A 940 0.26 20.51 -34.01
CA VAL A 940 -0.89 20.17 -33.16
C VAL A 940 -2.14 20.88 -33.68
N LEU A 941 -3.20 20.10 -33.90
CA LEU A 941 -4.51 20.60 -34.30
C LEU A 941 -5.41 20.74 -33.07
N ARG A 942 -5.84 21.97 -32.77
CA ARG A 942 -6.80 22.29 -31.70
C ARG A 942 -8.15 22.65 -32.32
N MET A 943 -9.18 21.93 -31.91
CA MET A 943 -10.55 22.14 -32.34
C MET A 943 -11.42 22.52 -31.15
N THR A 944 -12.27 23.54 -31.30
CA THR A 944 -13.12 24.07 -30.22
C THR A 944 -14.56 24.30 -30.68
N GLY A 945 -15.48 24.46 -29.72
CA GLY A 945 -16.88 24.76 -29.99
C GLY A 945 -17.74 23.51 -30.22
N PHE A 946 -17.36 22.37 -29.65
CA PHE A 946 -18.14 21.13 -29.76
C PHE A 946 -19.42 21.13 -28.90
N GLU A 947 -19.53 22.05 -27.94
CA GLU A 947 -20.64 22.15 -26.99
C GLU A 947 -21.97 22.45 -27.70
N GLN A 948 -21.90 23.13 -28.85
CA GLN A 948 -23.08 23.41 -29.67
C GLN A 948 -23.73 22.14 -30.25
N PHE A 949 -22.99 21.02 -30.31
CA PHE A 949 -23.48 19.73 -30.79
C PHE A 949 -23.71 18.72 -29.65
N THR A 950 -23.07 18.95 -28.50
CA THR A 950 -23.07 18.04 -27.34
C THR A 950 -23.69 18.70 -26.09
N GLY A 951 -24.49 19.75 -26.25
CA GLY A 951 -25.09 20.48 -25.13
C GLY A 951 -26.10 19.71 -24.27
N TYR A 952 -26.47 18.49 -24.70
CA TYR A 952 -27.26 17.54 -23.91
C TYR A 952 -26.38 16.49 -23.21
N GLY A 953 -25.05 16.55 -23.38
CA GLY A 953 -24.06 15.65 -22.81
C GLY A 953 -23.00 15.21 -23.81
N ALA A 954 -21.73 15.14 -23.39
CA ALA A 954 -20.59 14.77 -24.23
C ALA A 954 -20.71 13.37 -24.85
N TRP A 955 -21.29 12.43 -24.10
CA TRP A 955 -21.22 10.99 -24.38
C TRP A 955 -22.61 10.36 -24.47
N GLU A 956 -23.58 11.09 -25.01
CA GLU A 956 -24.98 10.63 -25.09
C GLU A 956 -25.31 9.89 -26.40
N GLY A 957 -24.32 9.70 -27.28
CA GLY A 957 -24.41 8.84 -28.45
C GLY A 957 -23.06 8.70 -29.16
N ASP A 958 -22.97 7.73 -30.08
CA ASP A 958 -21.76 7.52 -30.87
C ASP A 958 -21.37 8.78 -31.64
N MET A 959 -20.08 9.08 -31.66
CA MET A 959 -19.49 10.19 -32.40
C MET A 959 -18.54 9.66 -33.48
N GLU A 960 -18.68 10.15 -34.70
CA GLU A 960 -17.75 9.89 -35.82
C GLU A 960 -17.31 11.23 -36.40
N MET A 961 -16.03 11.57 -36.28
CA MET A 961 -15.44 12.79 -36.83
C MET A 961 -14.35 12.42 -37.83
N LYS A 962 -14.54 12.80 -39.10
CA LYS A 962 -13.59 12.56 -40.20
C LYS A 962 -12.96 13.86 -40.65
N MET A 963 -11.65 13.83 -40.85
CA MET A 963 -10.86 14.93 -41.36
C MET A 963 -10.04 14.46 -42.56
N TRP A 964 -10.02 15.25 -43.63
CA TRP A 964 -9.24 14.95 -44.83
C TRP A 964 -8.80 16.22 -45.56
N ASN A 965 -7.91 16.01 -46.52
CA ASN A 965 -7.25 17.06 -47.30
C ASN A 965 -7.92 17.41 -48.63
#